data_AF-A0A221RCJ8-F1
#
_entry.id   AF-A0A221RCJ8-F1
#
_cell.length_a   1.000
_cell.length_b   1.000
_cell.length_c   1.000
_cell.angle_alpha   90.00
_cell.angle_beta   90.00
_cell.angle_gamma   90.00
#
_symmetry.space_group_name_H-M   'P 1'
#
loop_
_entity.id
_entity.type
_entity.pdbx_description
1 polymer ?
#
loop_
_entity_poly.entity_id
_entity_poly.type
_entity_poly.pdbx_seq_one_letter_code
_entity_poly.pdbx_strand_id
1 'polypeptide(L)'
;MEHGSQIEGPGTTATGPLSGAGNLPSGAIEAAVLRGEQSNTSIIVRSETGNAMVKVFRQLAEGLNPEVELGAALAKAGATDVATALGWIDAEWSLRGGERASGQLAVVHEFLEGGTDAWSFALEAAVEGRSIAQDARALGAATARVHEALADTLGIAVLDDQTGPPFVDRLASRLRSAWDEVRDSIGVDDAALENLLDSLGGAVDGLPVQRIHGDLHLGQVLRFPEGERPFAILDFEGEPLRPVAERSHPDVVLRDVVGMLRSFDYAAGAARRTDPAARVSEGWADEAGRAYWEGYASVAGGEDPFGTPLFAALWLDKALYEVAYEERNRPAWAEIPIRAARSALTAWLPESAAGAAGESIAGGAAQAGPGTAHGAAFSLPGEETDVSPHGEHGTNAAGAAEQEAVGRRDAADDGAVRGAALAAASVADGGASLPSHVAAGAGEKAPIPVDGDVIAKLAAGAYHAPHAVLGAHLDGEGTVTFRTVKHLAQGVTVLTPEGRVPLRHEAHGVWVGTVPESDTGHVPDYRLEVEYGEGHFVTLDDPYRYMPSIGELDLHLIGEGRHEELWKALGARVERHHSMLGNVEGTAFTVWAPNAQAVQVKGDFNGWDGREHSMRSLGSSGIWEIFIPGVVAGMCYKFGILTKHGHWVERADPMAFGTEVPPQTASRVVESRYAFKDDAWMAERAATDPLDAPMSVYEVHLGSWRPGLGYRELAEQLVEYVTWMGFTHVEFMPVAEHPFGGSWGYQVTSYYAPSSRFGHPDDFRYLVDQLHQAGIGVIVDWVPAHFPKDEWALAKFDGEALYEHADPMQGEHPDWGTLIFNFGRTEVRNFLVANALYWLEEFHVDALRVDAVASMLYLDYSRAEGQWRPNQFGGRENLEAISFLQEANATAYKRNPGIAMIAEESTAFPGVTKPTSVNGLGFGLKWNMGWMHDSLQYVEEDPVNRRWHHNKMTFSIVYAFSENFLLPISHDEVVHGKGSMLRKMPGDRWQQLANLRAFYAFQWAHPGKQLVFMGCEFGQESEWNQEYGLDWWLADLEPHRGLQSLIRELNTVYRATPALYEKDFDPAGYEWIRGDDDSHNTISFIRWSADGEPLVCIANFAGNPHIDYTVGLPRAGRWRELLNTDAKEYGGSGVTNSGYVMAEEGEWDGKAATAVLTLPPLGVVYLVPDSGDTTGA
;
A
#
# COMPACT_ATOMS: atom_id res chain seq x y z
N MET A 1 40.10 -1.07 17.07
CA MET A 1 39.69 -1.42 15.70
C MET A 1 40.89 -2.05 15.00
N GLU A 2 40.84 -3.34 14.68
CA GLU A 2 41.88 -4.03 13.89
C GLU A 2 41.33 -5.21 13.06
N HIS A 3 40.00 -5.38 13.02
CA HIS A 3 39.27 -6.32 12.17
C HIS A 3 38.13 -5.55 11.49
N GLY A 4 37.84 -5.89 10.24
CA GLY A 4 36.81 -5.22 9.44
C GLY A 4 35.41 -5.47 10.00
N SER A 5 34.59 -4.43 10.00
CA SER A 5 33.17 -4.53 10.32
C SER A 5 32.43 -5.24 9.18
N GLN A 6 31.80 -6.37 9.48
CA GLN A 6 30.80 -6.99 8.62
C GLN A 6 29.43 -6.34 8.91
N ILE A 7 28.70 -5.98 7.85
CA ILE A 7 27.24 -5.84 7.91
C ILE A 7 26.69 -7.06 7.19
N GLU A 8 25.92 -7.89 7.90
CA GLU A 8 25.35 -9.13 7.35
C GLU A 8 23.85 -8.93 7.09
N GLY A 9 23.42 -9.32 5.89
CA GLY A 9 22.04 -9.23 5.42
C GLY A 9 21.83 -10.09 4.16
N PRO A 10 20.59 -10.46 3.82
CA PRO A 10 20.32 -11.45 2.78
C PRO A 10 20.52 -10.89 1.36
N GLY A 11 21.73 -11.06 0.81
CA GLY A 11 22.00 -10.90 -0.61
C GLY A 11 23.45 -10.59 -0.96
N THR A 12 24.09 -9.67 -0.22
CA THR A 12 25.42 -9.15 -0.58
C THR A 12 26.22 -8.78 0.67
N THR A 13 27.39 -9.41 0.87
CA THR A 13 28.30 -9.04 1.97
C THR A 13 29.19 -7.88 1.55
N ALA A 14 28.92 -6.68 2.07
CA ALA A 14 29.76 -5.51 1.84
C ALA A 14 30.80 -5.36 2.97
N THR A 15 32.08 -5.24 2.62
CA THR A 15 33.18 -4.95 3.56
C THR A 15 34.22 -4.08 2.86
N GLY A 16 34.92 -3.24 3.63
CA GLY A 16 35.98 -2.40 3.11
C GLY A 16 36.71 -1.59 4.20
N PRO A 17 37.62 -0.69 3.81
CA PRO A 17 38.51 0.00 4.74
C PRO A 17 37.80 1.11 5.53
N LEU A 18 38.31 1.33 6.74
CA LEU A 18 38.10 2.60 7.45
C LEU A 18 38.95 3.68 6.78
N SER A 19 38.27 4.72 6.30
CA SER A 19 38.83 5.95 5.74
C SER A 19 38.55 7.13 6.67
N GLY A 20 39.30 8.22 6.50
CA GLY A 20 39.39 9.29 7.50
C GLY A 20 40.26 8.89 8.70
N ALA A 21 40.70 9.88 9.49
CA ALA A 21 41.70 9.69 10.54
C ALA A 21 41.59 10.72 11.68
N GLY A 22 40.38 10.96 12.17
CA GLY A 22 40.16 11.64 13.44
C GLY A 22 40.60 10.77 14.63
N ASN A 23 40.68 11.37 15.82
CA ASN A 23 40.95 10.63 17.07
C ASN A 23 39.71 9.83 17.47
N LEU A 24 39.56 8.63 16.92
CA LEU A 24 38.43 7.75 17.21
C LEU A 24 38.49 7.17 18.64
N PRO A 25 37.34 6.92 19.30
CA PRO A 25 37.25 6.22 20.58
C PRO A 25 38.03 4.90 20.65
N SER A 26 38.66 4.65 21.80
CA SER A 26 39.55 3.51 22.02
C SER A 26 39.56 3.06 23.49
N GLY A 27 39.96 1.81 23.73
CA GLY A 27 39.84 1.17 25.05
C GLY A 27 38.59 0.30 25.15
N ALA A 28 37.99 0.23 26.34
CA ALA A 28 36.68 -0.37 26.51
C ALA A 28 35.61 0.52 25.85
N ILE A 29 34.65 -0.10 25.17
CA ILE A 29 33.55 0.59 24.48
C ILE A 29 32.21 0.17 25.09
N GLU A 30 31.41 1.16 25.46
CA GLU A 30 29.97 1.01 25.70
C GLU A 30 29.23 1.56 24.47
N ALA A 31 28.28 0.80 23.92
CA ALA A 31 27.54 1.17 22.72
C ALA A 31 26.03 1.18 22.99
N ALA A 32 25.34 2.25 22.57
CA ALA A 32 23.90 2.42 22.71
C ALA A 32 23.29 2.92 21.39
N VAL A 33 22.41 2.12 20.79
CA VAL A 33 21.67 2.48 19.57
C VAL A 33 20.57 3.50 19.92
N LEU A 34 20.47 4.58 19.14
CA LEU A 34 19.35 5.52 19.26
C LEU A 34 18.04 4.88 18.76
N ARG A 35 16.93 5.27 19.39
CA ARG A 35 15.58 4.78 19.02
C ARG A 35 14.78 5.92 18.43
N GLY A 36 13.99 5.64 17.39
CA GLY A 36 13.11 6.60 16.71
C GLY A 36 13.67 7.19 15.41
N GLU A 37 14.90 6.85 15.01
CA GLU A 37 15.46 7.29 13.72
C GLU A 37 14.88 6.49 12.54
N GLN A 38 14.38 7.20 11.53
CA GLN A 38 13.74 6.59 10.35
C GLN A 38 14.74 6.32 9.20
N SER A 39 15.61 7.26 8.87
CA SER A 39 16.52 7.16 7.71
C SER A 39 17.71 6.21 7.94
N ASN A 40 18.36 6.29 9.11
CA ASN A 40 19.63 5.62 9.39
C ASN A 40 19.67 5.04 10.81
N THR A 41 20.70 4.24 11.13
CA THR A 41 20.91 3.69 12.48
C THR A 41 22.12 4.34 13.14
N SER A 42 21.89 5.26 14.08
CA SER A 42 22.94 5.89 14.89
C SER A 42 23.22 5.12 16.17
N ILE A 43 24.50 5.02 16.51
CA ILE A 43 25.02 4.30 17.67
C ILE A 43 25.95 5.22 18.45
N ILE A 44 25.57 5.59 19.66
CA ILE A 44 26.45 6.32 20.57
C ILE A 44 27.51 5.33 21.08
N VAL A 45 28.77 5.65 20.82
CA VAL A 45 29.96 4.91 21.24
C VAL A 45 30.65 5.72 22.33
N ARG A 46 30.71 5.19 23.56
CA ARG A 46 31.44 5.80 24.68
C ARG A 46 32.70 5.02 25.01
N SER A 47 33.78 5.71 25.37
CA SER A 47 35.05 5.08 25.77
C SER A 47 35.85 5.93 26.75
N GLU A 48 36.85 5.33 27.39
CA GLU A 48 37.82 6.03 28.27
C GLU A 48 38.58 7.17 27.56
N THR A 49 38.67 7.16 26.22
CA THR A 49 39.40 8.16 25.44
C THR A 49 38.51 9.13 24.67
N GLY A 50 37.19 9.06 24.80
CA GLY A 50 36.23 9.96 24.14
C GLY A 50 34.96 9.25 23.65
N ASN A 51 33.96 10.06 23.27
CA ASN A 51 32.65 9.60 22.82
C ASN A 51 32.41 10.02 21.35
N ALA A 52 31.77 9.15 20.57
CA ALA A 52 31.46 9.37 19.14
C ALA A 52 30.06 8.86 18.80
N MET A 53 29.52 9.32 17.66
CA MET A 53 28.31 8.77 17.06
C MET A 53 28.69 7.99 15.79
N VAL A 54 28.29 6.73 15.68
CA VAL A 54 28.43 5.94 14.45
C VAL A 54 27.08 5.87 13.75
N LYS A 55 26.94 6.49 12.59
CA LYS A 55 25.73 6.49 11.77
C LYS A 55 25.90 5.47 10.65
N VAL A 56 25.11 4.39 10.69
CA VAL A 56 25.13 3.30 9.70
C VAL A 56 24.05 3.55 8.66
N PHE A 57 24.43 3.56 7.39
CA PHE A 57 23.53 3.88 6.28
C PHE A 57 22.62 2.68 5.97
N ARG A 58 21.29 2.87 6.08
CA ARG A 58 20.31 1.80 5.80
C ARG A 58 20.10 1.58 4.30
N GLN A 59 20.11 2.66 3.52
CA GLN A 59 20.03 2.63 2.07
C GLN A 59 21.41 2.87 1.47
N LEU A 60 22.02 1.83 0.87
CA LEU A 60 23.29 1.96 0.16
C LEU A 60 23.04 2.48 -1.27
N ALA A 61 23.73 3.54 -1.64
CA ALA A 61 23.72 4.12 -2.99
C ALA A 61 25.13 4.11 -3.59
N GLU A 62 25.21 3.99 -4.92
CA GLU A 62 26.48 4.12 -5.64
C GLU A 62 26.95 5.58 -5.68
N GLY A 63 28.24 5.81 -5.44
CA GLY A 63 28.86 7.13 -5.40
C GLY A 63 29.32 7.54 -4.00
N LEU A 64 29.60 8.84 -3.83
CA LEU A 64 29.92 9.41 -2.52
C LEU A 64 28.63 9.74 -1.77
N ASN A 65 28.51 9.29 -0.52
CA ASN A 65 27.42 9.72 0.35
C ASN A 65 27.61 11.20 0.75
N PRO A 66 26.58 12.08 0.61
CA PRO A 66 26.69 13.50 0.96
C PRO A 66 27.17 13.78 2.39
N GLU A 67 26.71 13.00 3.38
CA GLU A 67 27.15 13.10 4.79
C GLU A 67 28.67 12.91 4.91
N VAL A 68 29.23 11.99 4.12
CA VAL A 68 30.68 11.71 4.10
C VAL A 68 31.43 12.78 3.32
N GLU A 69 30.95 13.18 2.14
CA GLU A 69 31.58 14.23 1.32
C GLU A 69 31.69 15.55 2.10
N LEU A 70 30.55 16.01 2.64
CA LEU A 70 30.42 17.31 3.31
C LEU A 70 31.06 17.26 4.69
N GLY A 71 30.84 16.18 5.46
CA GLY A 71 31.49 15.96 6.75
C GLY A 71 33.02 15.91 6.65
N ALA A 72 33.57 15.22 5.64
CA ALA A 72 35.02 15.18 5.40
C ALA A 72 35.58 16.53 4.94
N ALA A 73 34.83 17.29 4.13
CA ALA A 73 35.22 18.64 3.72
C ALA A 73 35.26 19.61 4.93
N LEU A 74 34.22 19.60 5.76
CA LEU A 74 34.10 20.44 6.93
C LEU A 74 35.15 20.10 8.01
N ALA A 75 35.41 18.80 8.25
CA ALA A 75 36.48 18.35 9.13
C ALA A 75 37.88 18.77 8.62
N LYS A 76 38.10 18.74 7.30
CA LYS A 76 39.34 19.21 6.66
C LYS A 76 39.51 20.74 6.74
N ALA A 77 38.42 21.50 6.69
CA ALA A 77 38.42 22.95 6.92
C ALA A 77 38.63 23.32 8.40
N GLY A 78 38.38 22.38 9.33
CA GLY A 78 38.38 22.65 10.77
C GLY A 78 37.13 23.39 11.25
N ALA A 79 36.00 23.20 10.56
CA ALA A 79 34.75 23.88 10.87
C ALA A 79 34.24 23.52 12.29
N THR A 80 34.08 24.52 13.14
CA THR A 80 33.68 24.35 14.55
C THR A 80 32.17 24.37 14.79
N ASP A 81 31.37 24.65 13.76
CA ASP A 81 29.92 24.85 13.82
C ASP A 81 29.12 23.58 13.44
N VAL A 82 29.79 22.43 13.36
CA VAL A 82 29.22 21.13 12.93
C VAL A 82 29.76 19.99 13.80
N ALA A 83 29.15 18.82 13.75
CA ALA A 83 29.75 17.61 14.32
C ALA A 83 30.91 17.11 13.44
N THR A 84 32.15 17.25 13.90
CA THR A 84 33.36 16.81 13.18
C THR A 84 33.27 15.34 12.75
N ALA A 85 33.41 15.06 11.45
CA ALA A 85 33.58 13.70 10.92
C ALA A 85 34.96 13.14 11.29
N LEU A 86 34.97 12.01 11.99
CA LEU A 86 36.16 11.32 12.49
C LEU A 86 36.65 10.20 11.55
N GLY A 87 35.74 9.59 10.79
CA GLY A 87 36.05 8.55 9.80
C GLY A 87 34.78 7.93 9.20
N TRP A 88 34.93 7.05 8.21
CA TRP A 88 33.84 6.36 7.51
C TRP A 88 34.32 5.03 6.93
N ILE A 89 33.39 4.14 6.59
CA ILE A 89 33.71 2.85 5.97
C ILE A 89 33.36 2.91 4.49
N ASP A 90 34.37 2.89 3.63
CA ASP A 90 34.19 2.68 2.19
C ASP A 90 33.94 1.18 1.91
N ALA A 91 33.15 0.85 0.89
CA ALA A 91 32.93 -0.53 0.46
C ALA A 91 32.55 -0.65 -1.03
N GLU A 92 32.67 -1.87 -1.55
CA GLU A 92 32.15 -2.28 -2.85
C GLU A 92 31.15 -3.44 -2.66
N TRP A 93 30.08 -3.45 -3.45
CA TRP A 93 29.08 -4.52 -3.46
C TRP A 93 28.61 -4.84 -4.89
N SER A 94 27.89 -5.94 -5.06
CA SER A 94 27.27 -6.33 -6.33
C SER A 94 25.78 -5.99 -6.34
N LEU A 95 25.31 -5.41 -7.45
CA LEU A 95 23.90 -5.16 -7.74
C LEU A 95 23.23 -6.45 -8.26
N ARG A 96 21.89 -6.50 -8.24
CA ARG A 96 21.12 -7.69 -8.68
C ARG A 96 21.34 -8.09 -10.15
N GLY A 97 21.91 -7.20 -10.99
CA GLY A 97 22.33 -7.49 -12.36
C GLY A 97 23.77 -8.06 -12.52
N GLY A 98 24.55 -8.16 -11.44
CA GLY A 98 25.95 -8.58 -11.47
C GLY A 98 26.97 -7.46 -11.70
N GLU A 99 26.51 -6.23 -11.90
CA GLU A 99 27.32 -5.02 -11.90
C GLU A 99 27.86 -4.71 -10.48
N ARG A 100 28.99 -3.99 -10.37
CA ARG A 100 29.58 -3.61 -9.08
C ARG A 100 29.36 -2.13 -8.82
N ALA A 101 28.83 -1.82 -7.64
CA ALA A 101 28.71 -0.47 -7.10
C ALA A 101 29.73 -0.24 -5.98
N SER A 102 30.07 1.01 -5.72
CA SER A 102 30.96 1.45 -4.64
C SER A 102 30.42 2.70 -3.95
N GLY A 103 30.61 2.79 -2.63
CA GLY A 103 30.19 3.91 -1.80
C GLY A 103 30.54 3.69 -0.33
N GLN A 104 29.81 4.31 0.59
CA GLN A 104 30.06 4.19 2.03
C GLN A 104 28.96 3.41 2.77
N LEU A 105 29.34 2.67 3.81
CA LEU A 105 28.43 1.88 4.67
C LEU A 105 28.06 2.59 5.98
N ALA A 106 28.96 3.41 6.51
CA ALA A 106 28.75 4.15 7.75
C ALA A 106 29.73 5.31 7.87
N VAL A 107 29.40 6.29 8.70
CA VAL A 107 30.23 7.43 9.10
C VAL A 107 30.31 7.54 10.62
N VAL A 108 31.39 8.11 11.14
CA VAL A 108 31.63 8.35 12.55
C VAL A 108 31.83 9.84 12.79
N HIS A 109 31.03 10.43 13.67
CA HIS A 109 31.10 11.84 14.07
C HIS A 109 31.50 11.97 15.55
N GLU A 110 31.97 13.15 15.95
CA GLU A 110 32.09 13.51 17.37
C GLU A 110 30.71 13.47 18.06
N PHE A 111 30.64 12.97 19.31
CA PHE A 111 29.39 13.00 20.07
C PHE A 111 29.31 14.27 20.91
N LEU A 112 28.28 15.09 20.65
CA LEU A 112 28.11 16.40 21.27
C LEU A 112 27.22 16.33 22.51
N GLU A 113 27.86 16.24 23.68
CA GLU A 113 27.16 16.18 24.96
C GLU A 113 26.66 17.57 25.42
N GLY A 114 25.49 17.60 26.06
CA GLY A 114 24.90 18.83 26.63
C GLY A 114 24.15 19.73 25.65
N GLY A 115 24.05 19.35 24.37
CA GLY A 115 23.23 20.06 23.38
C GLY A 115 21.73 19.85 23.59
N THR A 116 20.95 20.91 23.44
CA THR A 116 19.47 20.88 23.38
C THR A 116 19.00 20.98 21.93
N ASP A 117 18.01 20.19 21.54
CA ASP A 117 17.33 20.31 20.24
C ASP A 117 16.84 21.75 19.97
N ALA A 118 17.26 22.34 18.84
CA ALA A 118 16.90 23.70 18.48
C ALA A 118 15.44 23.84 18.06
N TRP A 119 14.79 22.78 17.55
CA TRP A 119 13.36 22.77 17.27
C TRP A 119 12.54 22.94 18.54
N SER A 120 12.80 22.13 19.57
CA SER A 120 12.14 22.22 20.89
C SER A 120 12.36 23.58 21.54
N PHE A 121 13.58 24.15 21.46
CA PHE A 121 13.87 25.50 21.96
C PHE A 121 13.07 26.59 21.22
N ALA A 122 12.98 26.51 19.89
CA ALA A 122 12.23 27.47 19.08
C ALA A 122 10.71 27.37 19.36
N LEU A 123 10.20 26.14 19.49
CA LEU A 123 8.79 25.88 19.80
C LEU A 123 8.40 26.40 21.20
N GLU A 124 9.23 26.14 22.23
CA GLU A 124 9.05 26.68 23.58
C GLU A 124 9.05 28.23 23.57
N ALA A 125 10.04 28.83 22.89
CA ALA A 125 10.14 30.28 22.80
C ALA A 125 8.96 30.91 22.05
N ALA A 126 8.46 30.27 20.99
CA ALA A 126 7.25 30.70 20.27
C ALA A 126 6.01 30.62 21.18
N VAL A 127 5.78 29.49 21.87
CA VAL A 127 4.68 29.31 22.83
C VAL A 127 4.70 30.39 23.91
N GLU A 128 5.87 30.69 24.49
CA GLU A 128 5.99 31.74 25.52
C GLU A 128 5.92 33.19 24.96
N GLY A 129 6.05 33.37 23.65
CA GLY A 129 6.15 34.68 22.99
C GLY A 129 7.51 35.37 23.21
N ARG A 130 8.58 34.60 23.50
CA ARG A 130 9.95 35.10 23.60
C ARG A 130 10.56 35.29 22.22
N SER A 131 11.16 36.45 21.96
CA SER A 131 12.03 36.62 20.79
C SER A 131 13.26 35.71 20.90
N ILE A 132 13.60 35.06 19.78
CA ILE A 132 14.83 34.29 19.59
C ILE A 132 15.83 35.02 18.69
N ALA A 133 15.66 36.33 18.45
CA ALA A 133 16.45 37.08 17.47
C ALA A 133 17.97 37.08 17.76
N GLN A 134 18.40 36.91 19.00
CA GLN A 134 19.84 36.76 19.30
C GLN A 134 20.36 35.38 18.88
N ASP A 135 19.63 34.33 19.24
CA ASP A 135 19.93 32.93 18.91
C ASP A 135 19.89 32.69 17.39
N ALA A 136 18.85 33.18 16.71
CA ALA A 136 18.70 33.07 15.26
C ALA A 136 19.86 33.76 14.52
N ARG A 137 20.31 34.94 14.97
CA ARG A 137 21.49 35.63 14.40
C ARG A 137 22.79 34.88 14.62
N ALA A 138 22.96 34.23 15.77
CA ALA A 138 24.13 33.38 16.03
C ALA A 138 24.11 32.11 15.16
N LEU A 139 22.95 31.49 14.95
CA LEU A 139 22.78 30.34 14.06
C LEU A 139 23.00 30.71 12.58
N GLY A 140 22.47 31.84 12.11
CA GLY A 140 22.70 32.31 10.73
C GLY A 140 24.19 32.56 10.43
N ALA A 141 24.91 33.16 11.39
CA ALA A 141 26.35 33.33 11.30
C ALA A 141 27.11 31.99 11.33
N ALA A 142 26.59 30.95 12.00
CA ALA A 142 27.13 29.60 11.99
C ALA A 142 26.94 28.93 10.62
N THR A 143 25.72 28.97 10.05
CA THR A 143 25.45 28.48 8.68
C THR A 143 26.36 29.12 7.64
N ALA A 144 26.57 30.44 7.73
CA ALA A 144 27.48 31.15 6.81
C ALA A 144 28.93 30.62 6.89
N ARG A 145 29.46 30.37 8.09
CA ARG A 145 30.81 29.77 8.25
C ARG A 145 30.88 28.34 7.70
N VAL A 146 29.81 27.57 7.81
CA VAL A 146 29.70 26.24 7.20
C VAL A 146 29.71 26.34 5.66
N HIS A 147 28.99 27.31 5.09
CA HIS A 147 29.00 27.55 3.64
C HIS A 147 30.35 28.06 3.13
N GLU A 148 31.03 28.95 3.85
CA GLU A 148 32.41 29.39 3.54
C GLU A 148 33.38 28.19 3.59
N ALA A 149 33.30 27.35 4.63
CA ALA A 149 34.16 26.17 4.75
C ALA A 149 33.94 25.13 3.64
N LEU A 150 32.69 24.95 3.18
CA LEU A 150 32.37 24.12 2.01
C LEU A 150 32.88 24.76 0.71
N ALA A 151 32.71 26.06 0.52
CA ALA A 151 33.18 26.81 -0.63
C ALA A 151 34.72 26.74 -0.79
N ASP A 152 35.46 27.00 0.30
CA ASP A 152 36.93 26.93 0.31
C ASP A 152 37.47 25.51 0.07
N THR A 153 36.69 24.48 0.40
CA THR A 153 37.16 23.07 0.39
C THR A 153 36.75 22.29 -0.85
N LEU A 154 35.55 22.55 -1.39
CA LEU A 154 34.94 21.86 -2.54
C LEU A 154 34.77 22.77 -3.76
N GLY A 155 34.81 24.09 -3.58
CA GLY A 155 34.73 25.09 -4.65
C GLY A 155 33.33 25.66 -4.88
N ILE A 156 33.32 26.78 -5.64
CA ILE A 156 32.13 27.46 -6.15
C ILE A 156 32.17 27.39 -7.68
N ALA A 157 31.02 27.13 -8.31
CA ALA A 157 30.77 27.47 -9.71
C ALA A 157 29.84 28.69 -9.79
N VAL A 158 29.86 29.42 -10.90
CA VAL A 158 29.01 30.61 -11.12
C VAL A 158 28.08 30.31 -12.29
N LEU A 159 26.80 30.59 -12.13
CA LEU A 159 25.81 30.45 -13.19
C LEU A 159 26.05 31.49 -14.30
N ASP A 160 25.99 31.04 -15.55
CA ASP A 160 26.19 31.84 -16.77
C ASP A 160 25.09 31.55 -17.81
N ASP A 161 25.14 32.23 -18.96
CA ASP A 161 24.21 32.10 -20.09
C ASP A 161 23.96 30.63 -20.55
N GLN A 162 24.84 29.68 -20.19
CA GLN A 162 24.73 28.25 -20.54
C GLN A 162 24.27 27.36 -19.38
N THR A 163 24.52 27.77 -18.13
CA THR A 163 24.27 26.97 -16.92
C THR A 163 23.12 27.49 -16.06
N GLY A 164 22.78 28.78 -16.17
CA GLY A 164 21.62 29.42 -15.56
C GLY A 164 20.28 28.85 -16.06
N PRO A 165 20.02 28.75 -17.37
CA PRO A 165 18.75 28.19 -17.86
C PRO A 165 18.52 26.74 -17.41
N PRO A 166 19.50 25.80 -17.51
CA PRO A 166 19.35 24.46 -16.94
C PRO A 166 19.15 24.42 -15.42
N PHE A 167 19.62 25.43 -14.67
CA PHE A 167 19.33 25.56 -13.23
C PHE A 167 17.86 25.95 -13.00
N VAL A 168 17.36 26.96 -13.73
CA VAL A 168 15.94 27.36 -13.70
C VAL A 168 15.04 26.21 -14.12
N ASP A 169 15.37 25.49 -15.19
CA ASP A 169 14.60 24.33 -15.67
C ASP A 169 14.45 23.25 -14.60
N ARG A 170 15.51 22.96 -13.83
CA ARG A 170 15.45 21.98 -12.73
C ARG A 170 14.58 22.46 -11.57
N LEU A 171 14.67 23.75 -11.20
CA LEU A 171 13.83 24.33 -10.13
C LEU A 171 12.36 24.40 -10.57
N ALA A 172 12.10 24.81 -11.82
CA ALA A 172 10.77 24.90 -12.40
C ALA A 172 10.12 23.52 -12.60
N SER A 173 10.85 22.53 -13.09
CA SER A 173 10.36 21.15 -13.21
C SER A 173 10.01 20.55 -11.84
N ARG A 174 10.80 20.86 -10.80
CA ARG A 174 10.54 20.41 -9.44
C ARG A 174 9.31 21.09 -8.84
N LEU A 175 9.23 22.42 -8.95
CA LEU A 175 8.09 23.21 -8.50
C LEU A 175 6.78 22.77 -9.15
N ARG A 176 6.76 22.58 -10.48
CA ARG A 176 5.57 22.07 -11.19
C ARG A 176 5.21 20.65 -10.73
N SER A 177 6.18 19.75 -10.62
CA SER A 177 5.93 18.37 -10.17
C SER A 177 5.38 18.28 -8.74
N ALA A 178 5.81 19.17 -7.85
CA ALA A 178 5.27 19.25 -6.49
C ALA A 178 3.90 19.98 -6.47
N TRP A 179 3.70 20.96 -7.36
CA TRP A 179 2.46 21.72 -7.49
C TRP A 179 1.31 20.86 -8.01
N ASP A 180 1.56 20.03 -9.03
CA ASP A 180 0.57 19.10 -9.58
C ASP A 180 0.04 18.10 -8.54
N GLU A 181 0.79 17.82 -7.45
CA GLU A 181 0.33 16.99 -6.33
C GLU A 181 -0.61 17.75 -5.37
N VAL A 182 -0.30 19.01 -5.01
CA VAL A 182 -0.97 19.70 -3.87
C VAL A 182 -1.75 20.98 -4.22
N ARG A 183 -1.84 21.37 -5.50
CA ARG A 183 -2.49 22.63 -5.92
C ARG A 183 -3.93 22.79 -5.44
N ASP A 184 -4.70 21.70 -5.40
CA ASP A 184 -6.12 21.72 -5.04
C ASP A 184 -6.33 22.16 -3.58
N SER A 185 -5.46 21.70 -2.67
CA SER A 185 -5.44 22.11 -1.27
C SER A 185 -4.94 23.55 -1.07
N ILE A 186 -4.01 23.99 -1.91
CA ILE A 186 -3.49 25.37 -1.86
C ILE A 186 -4.53 26.36 -2.41
N GLY A 187 -5.28 26.00 -3.46
CA GLY A 187 -6.41 26.80 -3.95
C GLY A 187 -6.01 28.17 -4.48
N VAL A 188 -4.87 28.24 -5.17
CA VAL A 188 -4.36 29.43 -5.88
C VAL A 188 -4.28 29.12 -7.37
N ASP A 189 -4.48 30.13 -8.21
CA ASP A 189 -4.45 30.02 -9.68
C ASP A 189 -3.07 29.55 -10.18
N ASP A 190 -3.02 28.52 -11.04
CA ASP A 190 -1.80 27.99 -11.66
C ASP A 190 -0.96 29.09 -12.33
N ALA A 191 -1.61 30.14 -12.86
CA ALA A 191 -0.92 31.28 -13.46
C ALA A 191 -0.01 32.03 -12.48
N ALA A 192 -0.26 31.94 -11.17
CA ALA A 192 0.62 32.54 -10.16
C ALA A 192 1.96 31.79 -10.02
N LEU A 193 1.96 30.45 -10.18
CA LEU A 193 3.19 29.67 -10.24
C LEU A 193 3.96 30.02 -11.53
N GLU A 194 3.28 30.02 -12.67
CA GLU A 194 3.94 30.31 -13.96
C GLU A 194 4.50 31.74 -14.00
N ASN A 195 3.78 32.74 -13.47
CA ASN A 195 4.30 34.11 -13.31
C ASN A 195 5.56 34.16 -12.40
N LEU A 196 5.63 33.33 -11.36
CA LEU A 196 6.80 33.21 -10.49
C LEU A 196 7.98 32.57 -11.25
N LEU A 197 7.73 31.48 -11.98
CA LEU A 197 8.75 30.77 -12.77
C LEU A 197 9.32 31.63 -13.91
N ASP A 198 8.47 32.34 -14.66
CA ASP A 198 8.90 33.29 -15.69
C ASP A 198 9.75 34.42 -15.10
N SER A 199 9.47 34.85 -13.87
CA SER A 199 10.25 35.90 -13.17
C SER A 199 11.64 35.45 -12.69
N LEU A 200 12.01 34.16 -12.86
CA LEU A 200 13.37 33.68 -12.64
C LEU A 200 14.31 33.93 -13.82
N GLY A 201 13.78 34.26 -15.02
CA GLY A 201 14.56 34.47 -16.24
C GLY A 201 15.58 35.61 -16.10
N GLY A 202 16.87 35.27 -16.11
CA GLY A 202 17.98 36.21 -15.91
C GLY A 202 18.19 36.67 -14.46
N ALA A 203 17.33 36.23 -13.52
CA ALA A 203 17.48 36.53 -12.09
C ALA A 203 18.48 35.60 -11.37
N VAL A 204 18.97 34.57 -12.06
CA VAL A 204 19.97 33.62 -11.55
C VAL A 204 21.39 33.82 -12.12
N ASP A 205 21.54 34.69 -13.12
CA ASP A 205 22.80 34.85 -13.86
C ASP A 205 23.85 35.52 -12.97
N GLY A 206 25.05 34.95 -12.92
CA GLY A 206 26.13 35.40 -12.04
C GLY A 206 26.01 34.92 -10.58
N LEU A 207 25.00 34.14 -10.21
CA LEU A 207 24.90 33.59 -8.84
C LEU A 207 25.92 32.47 -8.60
N PRO A 208 26.53 32.41 -7.39
CA PRO A 208 27.37 31.30 -6.99
C PRO A 208 26.51 30.08 -6.61
N VAL A 209 26.86 28.91 -7.14
CA VAL A 209 26.38 27.60 -6.72
C VAL A 209 27.53 26.77 -6.18
N GLN A 210 27.27 26.04 -5.09
CA GLN A 210 28.26 25.26 -4.37
C GLN A 210 27.63 24.03 -3.73
N ARG A 211 28.44 23.17 -3.11
CA ARG A 211 27.89 22.15 -2.21
C ARG A 211 27.34 22.83 -0.94
N ILE A 212 26.17 22.37 -0.53
CA ILE A 212 25.34 22.89 0.57
C ILE A 212 24.76 21.70 1.35
N HIS A 213 24.09 21.94 2.47
CA HIS A 213 23.42 20.88 3.26
C HIS A 213 22.20 20.30 2.53
N GLY A 214 21.43 21.14 1.85
CA GLY A 214 20.36 20.76 0.92
C GLY A 214 19.00 20.46 1.54
N ASP A 215 18.85 20.48 2.87
CA ASP A 215 17.56 20.34 3.59
C ASP A 215 17.52 21.04 4.96
N LEU A 216 18.45 21.96 5.23
CA LEU A 216 18.74 22.48 6.58
C LEU A 216 17.49 23.00 7.32
N HIS A 217 17.11 22.35 8.43
CA HIS A 217 16.02 22.79 9.31
C HIS A 217 16.35 22.63 10.81
N LEU A 218 15.52 23.18 11.71
CA LEU A 218 15.81 23.24 13.16
C LEU A 218 16.02 21.88 13.84
N GLY A 219 15.44 20.80 13.30
CA GLY A 219 15.61 19.45 13.84
C GLY A 219 16.99 18.84 13.57
N GLN A 220 17.79 19.47 12.70
CA GLN A 220 19.17 19.10 12.38
C GLN A 220 20.19 20.00 13.10
N VAL A 221 19.74 20.74 14.13
CA VAL A 221 20.56 21.71 14.86
C VAL A 221 20.51 21.45 16.36
N LEU A 222 21.67 21.30 16.98
CA LEU A 222 21.83 21.35 18.44
C LEU A 222 22.23 22.77 18.88
N ARG A 223 21.56 23.26 19.92
CA ARG A 223 21.87 24.52 20.61
C ARG A 223 22.59 24.27 21.93
N PHE A 224 23.59 25.10 22.23
CA PHE A 224 24.36 25.04 23.47
C PHE A 224 24.28 26.41 24.17
N PRO A 225 23.55 26.56 25.29
CA PRO A 225 23.36 27.85 25.95
C PRO A 225 24.62 28.39 26.64
N GLU A 226 25.61 27.54 26.91
CA GLU A 226 26.89 27.89 27.53
C GLU A 226 28.04 27.22 26.76
N GLY A 227 28.96 28.02 26.20
CA GLY A 227 30.13 27.49 25.48
C GLY A 227 30.69 28.45 24.42
N GLU A 228 31.79 28.05 23.77
CA GLU A 228 32.37 28.76 22.62
C GLU A 228 31.69 28.39 21.28
N ARG A 229 31.03 27.21 21.23
CA ARG A 229 30.19 26.74 20.12
C ARG A 229 28.71 26.88 20.54
N PRO A 230 27.97 27.93 20.11
CA PRO A 230 26.56 28.11 20.51
C PRO A 230 25.60 27.19 19.76
N PHE A 231 25.99 26.69 18.58
CA PHE A 231 25.21 25.81 17.73
C PHE A 231 26.08 24.76 17.05
N ALA A 232 25.51 23.60 16.73
CA ALA A 232 26.10 22.61 15.84
C ALA A 232 25.05 22.15 14.82
N ILE A 233 25.39 22.22 13.53
CA ILE A 233 24.61 21.67 12.42
C ILE A 233 25.02 20.20 12.21
N LEU A 234 24.04 19.34 11.94
CA LEU A 234 24.14 17.88 11.80
C LEU A 234 23.49 17.42 10.49
N ASP A 235 23.62 16.14 10.12
CA ASP A 235 22.76 15.46 9.13
C ASP A 235 22.82 16.04 7.70
N PHE A 236 24.04 16.15 7.16
CA PHE A 236 24.35 16.62 5.81
C PHE A 236 23.97 15.62 4.70
N GLU A 237 22.95 14.77 4.91
CA GLU A 237 22.48 13.83 3.90
C GLU A 237 21.63 14.48 2.81
N GLY A 238 20.97 15.61 3.10
CA GLY A 238 19.99 16.25 2.22
C GLY A 238 18.67 15.46 2.08
N GLU A 239 17.65 16.08 1.48
CA GLU A 239 16.25 15.58 1.44
C GLU A 239 16.13 14.08 1.15
N PRO A 240 15.83 13.22 2.14
CA PRO A 240 16.03 11.77 2.04
C PRO A 240 15.27 11.08 0.90
N LEU A 241 14.12 11.63 0.48
CA LEU A 241 13.30 11.11 -0.60
C LEU A 241 13.91 11.29 -2.01
N ARG A 242 15.02 12.04 -2.14
CA ARG A 242 15.69 12.28 -3.44
C ARG A 242 16.85 11.31 -3.69
N PRO A 243 17.12 10.93 -4.96
CA PRO A 243 18.32 10.16 -5.32
C PRO A 243 19.61 10.83 -4.85
N VAL A 244 20.60 10.04 -4.39
CA VAL A 244 21.90 10.57 -3.95
C VAL A 244 22.57 11.41 -5.04
N ALA A 245 22.46 11.02 -6.31
CA ALA A 245 22.97 11.80 -7.43
C ALA A 245 22.42 13.24 -7.49
N GLU A 246 21.14 13.46 -7.16
CA GLU A 246 20.56 14.81 -7.08
C GLU A 246 21.05 15.54 -5.82
N ARG A 247 21.10 14.85 -4.68
CA ARG A 247 21.60 15.40 -3.40
C ARG A 247 23.09 15.78 -3.47
N SER A 248 23.84 15.21 -4.40
CA SER A 248 25.25 15.53 -4.69
C SER A 248 25.46 16.74 -5.62
N HIS A 249 24.42 17.34 -6.21
CA HIS A 249 24.61 18.51 -7.08
C HIS A 249 24.98 19.78 -6.28
N PRO A 250 25.72 20.73 -6.90
CA PRO A 250 25.82 22.10 -6.40
C PRO A 250 24.50 22.87 -6.59
N ASP A 251 24.17 23.71 -5.62
CA ASP A 251 22.95 24.54 -5.57
C ASP A 251 23.27 25.91 -4.93
N VAL A 252 22.31 26.83 -4.91
CA VAL A 252 22.49 28.15 -4.28
C VAL A 252 22.41 28.06 -2.76
N VAL A 253 23.32 28.74 -2.06
CA VAL A 253 23.32 28.85 -0.58
C VAL A 253 22.02 29.38 0.02
N LEU A 254 21.21 30.08 -0.79
CA LEU A 254 19.90 30.59 -0.40
C LEU A 254 18.90 29.45 -0.08
N ARG A 255 19.08 28.23 -0.59
CA ARG A 255 18.19 27.09 -0.32
C ARG A 255 18.21 26.66 1.15
N ASP A 256 19.39 26.52 1.74
CA ASP A 256 19.53 26.19 3.17
C ASP A 256 19.09 27.33 4.08
N VAL A 257 19.35 28.58 3.67
CA VAL A 257 18.83 29.77 4.34
C VAL A 257 17.31 29.72 4.36
N VAL A 258 16.66 29.48 3.22
CA VAL A 258 15.21 29.35 3.10
C VAL A 258 14.65 28.19 3.91
N GLY A 259 15.29 27.02 3.92
CA GLY A 259 14.88 25.87 4.75
C GLY A 259 14.84 26.20 6.25
N MET A 260 15.88 26.86 6.76
CA MET A 260 15.93 27.27 8.16
C MET A 260 14.92 28.38 8.48
N LEU A 261 14.76 29.36 7.58
CA LEU A 261 13.73 30.40 7.68
C LEU A 261 12.33 29.79 7.75
N ARG A 262 12.07 28.75 6.95
CA ARG A 262 10.82 27.99 6.98
C ARG A 262 10.60 27.26 8.28
N SER A 263 11.66 26.70 8.85
CA SER A 263 11.59 25.99 10.12
C SER A 263 11.15 26.91 11.27
N PHE A 264 11.48 28.21 11.23
CA PHE A 264 10.93 29.22 12.17
C PHE A 264 9.44 29.51 11.94
N ASP A 265 9.00 29.67 10.69
CA ASP A 265 7.58 29.87 10.32
C ASP A 265 6.73 28.64 10.71
N TYR A 266 7.22 27.44 10.42
CA TYR A 266 6.57 26.19 10.83
C TYR A 266 6.53 26.05 12.35
N ALA A 267 7.60 26.40 13.09
CA ALA A 267 7.59 26.40 14.57
C ALA A 267 6.55 27.39 15.14
N ALA A 268 6.41 28.56 14.54
CA ALA A 268 5.40 29.55 14.90
C ALA A 268 3.97 29.04 14.61
N GLY A 269 3.76 28.38 13.48
CA GLY A 269 2.49 27.72 13.13
C GLY A 269 2.15 26.56 14.06
N ALA A 270 3.13 25.72 14.39
CA ALA A 270 3.00 24.60 15.31
C ALA A 270 2.62 25.08 16.73
N ALA A 271 3.33 26.07 17.28
CA ALA A 271 3.03 26.63 18.60
C ALA A 271 1.58 27.12 18.73
N ARG A 272 1.08 27.86 17.73
CA ARG A 272 -0.33 28.33 17.68
C ARG A 272 -1.35 27.19 17.56
N ARG A 273 -0.93 26.03 17.03
CA ARG A 273 -1.78 24.85 16.84
C ARG A 273 -1.81 23.95 18.07
N THR A 274 -0.67 23.76 18.74
CA THR A 274 -0.53 22.79 19.85
C THR A 274 -0.90 23.35 21.21
N ASP A 275 -0.71 24.65 21.47
CA ASP A 275 -1.01 25.26 22.77
C ASP A 275 -1.99 26.45 22.63
N PRO A 276 -3.25 26.33 23.11
CA PRO A 276 -4.21 27.43 23.17
C PRO A 276 -3.79 28.63 24.03
N ALA A 277 -2.74 28.50 24.86
CA ALA A 277 -2.15 29.59 25.63
C ALA A 277 -0.94 30.26 24.95
N ALA A 278 -0.54 29.79 23.75
CA ALA A 278 0.62 30.29 23.01
C ALA A 278 0.53 31.80 22.70
N ARG A 279 1.66 32.48 22.82
CA ARG A 279 1.79 33.95 22.72
C ARG A 279 2.57 34.41 21.49
N VAL A 280 2.63 33.56 20.47
CA VAL A 280 3.29 33.84 19.19
C VAL A 280 2.74 35.13 18.59
N SER A 281 3.57 36.17 18.46
CA SER A 281 3.19 37.39 17.75
C SER A 281 3.10 37.13 16.23
N GLU A 282 2.41 38.00 15.51
CA GLU A 282 2.27 37.85 14.05
C GLU A 282 3.62 37.87 13.34
N GLY A 283 4.52 38.79 13.71
CA GLY A 283 5.88 38.91 13.18
C GLY A 283 6.95 38.10 13.91
N TRP A 284 6.63 37.08 14.72
CA TRP A 284 7.65 36.30 15.45
C TRP A 284 8.62 35.58 14.49
N ALA A 285 8.08 34.94 13.45
CA ALA A 285 8.87 34.26 12.43
C ALA A 285 9.67 35.25 11.57
N ASP A 286 9.08 36.42 11.23
CA ASP A 286 9.78 37.51 10.54
C ASP A 286 10.96 38.06 11.37
N GLU A 287 10.78 38.23 12.68
CA GLU A 287 11.83 38.72 13.59
C GLU A 287 12.99 37.72 13.69
N ALA A 288 12.66 36.44 13.91
CA ALA A 288 13.65 35.36 13.93
C ALA A 288 14.37 35.25 12.57
N GLY A 289 13.62 35.28 11.47
CA GLY A 289 14.14 35.12 10.12
C GLY A 289 15.00 36.28 9.63
N ARG A 290 14.60 37.52 9.89
CA ARG A 290 15.44 38.70 9.59
C ARG A 290 16.70 38.71 10.44
N ALA A 291 16.62 38.33 11.71
CA ALA A 291 17.80 38.22 12.55
C ALA A 291 18.74 37.08 12.11
N TYR A 292 18.20 35.95 11.64
CA TYR A 292 18.98 34.88 11.00
C TYR A 292 19.72 35.38 9.75
N TRP A 293 19.03 36.10 8.86
CA TRP A 293 19.65 36.70 7.68
C TRP A 293 20.72 37.74 8.03
N GLU A 294 20.47 38.63 9.00
CA GLU A 294 21.49 39.56 9.51
C GLU A 294 22.75 38.80 9.99
N GLY A 295 22.56 37.65 10.64
CA GLY A 295 23.63 36.78 11.10
C GLY A 295 24.44 36.21 9.94
N TYR A 296 23.75 35.63 8.96
CA TYR A 296 24.35 35.07 7.76
C TYR A 296 25.14 36.12 6.96
N ALA A 297 24.51 37.25 6.66
CA ALA A 297 25.11 38.34 5.90
C ALA A 297 26.24 39.08 6.66
N SER A 298 26.29 38.98 8.00
CA SER A 298 27.42 39.52 8.79
C SER A 298 28.73 38.74 8.60
N VAL A 299 28.67 37.54 8.02
CA VAL A 299 29.80 36.68 7.69
C VAL A 299 30.00 36.68 6.17
N ALA A 300 29.10 36.03 5.42
CA ALA A 300 29.25 35.79 3.99
C ALA A 300 28.90 37.00 3.09
N GLY A 301 28.32 38.06 3.65
CA GLY A 301 27.73 39.17 2.89
C GLY A 301 26.45 38.78 2.13
N GLY A 302 26.06 39.63 1.18
CA GLY A 302 24.86 39.46 0.34
C GLY A 302 23.92 40.68 0.39
N GLU A 303 23.05 40.78 -0.60
CA GLU A 303 21.89 41.69 -0.59
C GLU A 303 20.68 41.00 0.09
N ASP A 304 19.70 41.75 0.59
CA ASP A 304 18.51 41.18 1.24
C ASP A 304 17.70 40.34 0.22
N PRO A 305 17.55 39.00 0.41
CA PRO A 305 16.84 38.14 -0.52
C PRO A 305 15.32 38.19 -0.36
N PHE A 306 14.78 38.75 0.74
CA PHE A 306 13.35 38.71 1.05
C PHE A 306 12.53 39.42 -0.04
N GLY A 307 11.68 38.66 -0.72
CA GLY A 307 10.83 39.14 -1.82
C GLY A 307 11.46 39.08 -3.22
N THR A 308 12.66 38.54 -3.37
CA THR A 308 13.21 38.20 -4.70
C THR A 308 12.48 36.99 -5.31
N PRO A 309 12.40 36.89 -6.66
CA PRO A 309 11.83 35.70 -7.33
C PRO A 309 12.46 34.38 -6.88
N LEU A 310 13.80 34.33 -6.75
CA LEU A 310 14.50 33.11 -6.34
C LEU A 310 14.20 32.73 -4.89
N PHE A 311 14.11 33.71 -3.98
CA PHE A 311 13.66 33.45 -2.60
C PHE A 311 12.25 32.86 -2.59
N ALA A 312 11.31 33.47 -3.33
CA ALA A 312 9.93 33.01 -3.39
C ALA A 312 9.80 31.61 -4.01
N ALA A 313 10.56 31.32 -5.06
CA ALA A 313 10.60 30.00 -5.69
C ALA A 313 11.15 28.92 -4.73
N LEU A 314 12.24 29.17 -4.01
CA LEU A 314 12.78 28.23 -3.02
C LEU A 314 11.86 28.08 -1.78
N TRP A 315 11.21 29.17 -1.37
CA TRP A 315 10.27 29.19 -0.23
C TRP A 315 8.96 28.48 -0.57
N LEU A 316 8.53 28.53 -1.83
CA LEU A 316 7.45 27.70 -2.36
C LEU A 316 7.88 26.23 -2.49
N ASP A 317 9.08 25.95 -3.01
CA ASP A 317 9.62 24.58 -3.19
C ASP A 317 9.60 23.78 -1.87
N LYS A 318 10.10 24.38 -0.79
CA LYS A 318 10.00 23.79 0.56
C LYS A 318 8.55 23.70 1.06
N ALA A 319 7.66 24.62 0.64
CA ALA A 319 6.24 24.57 1.01
C ALA A 319 5.51 23.40 0.38
N LEU A 320 5.68 23.17 -0.92
CA LEU A 320 4.97 22.09 -1.62
C LEU A 320 5.41 20.73 -1.08
N TYR A 321 6.70 20.58 -0.77
CA TYR A 321 7.23 19.42 -0.03
C TYR A 321 6.56 19.26 1.35
N GLU A 322 6.46 20.34 2.13
CA GLU A 322 5.83 20.30 3.46
C GLU A 322 4.32 20.02 3.38
N VAL A 323 3.58 20.57 2.40
CA VAL A 323 2.16 20.25 2.18
C VAL A 323 2.00 18.77 1.85
N ALA A 324 2.73 18.26 0.84
CA ALA A 324 2.66 16.85 0.45
C ALA A 324 3.03 15.91 1.61
N TYR A 325 4.03 16.27 2.42
CA TYR A 325 4.41 15.50 3.60
C TYR A 325 3.32 15.50 4.67
N GLU A 326 2.75 16.66 5.02
CA GLU A 326 1.68 16.73 6.03
C GLU A 326 0.38 16.09 5.54
N GLU A 327 0.01 16.19 4.26
CA GLU A 327 -1.18 15.54 3.70
C GLU A 327 -1.06 14.01 3.71
N ARG A 328 0.13 13.46 3.47
CA ARG A 328 0.37 12.02 3.53
C ARG A 328 0.46 11.47 4.96
N ASN A 329 0.92 12.27 5.94
CA ASN A 329 1.27 11.76 7.28
C ASN A 329 0.42 12.32 8.45
N ARG A 330 -0.05 13.57 8.35
CA ARG A 330 -0.73 14.31 9.43
C ARG A 330 -1.72 15.35 8.87
N PRO A 331 -2.72 15.00 8.03
CA PRO A 331 -3.47 15.95 7.19
C PRO A 331 -3.94 17.24 7.88
N ALA A 332 -4.39 17.13 9.13
CA ALA A 332 -4.86 18.26 9.92
C ALA A 332 -3.80 19.36 10.17
N TRP A 333 -2.50 19.09 9.99
CA TRP A 333 -1.39 20.04 10.12
C TRP A 333 -1.06 20.81 8.83
N ALA A 334 -1.52 20.35 7.65
CA ALA A 334 -1.17 20.91 6.35
C ALA A 334 -1.53 22.41 6.18
N GLU A 335 -2.49 22.94 6.94
CA GLU A 335 -2.82 24.37 6.99
C GLU A 335 -1.63 25.28 7.43
N ILE A 336 -0.57 24.71 8.05
CA ILE A 336 0.67 25.44 8.32
C ILE A 336 1.42 25.72 6.99
N PRO A 337 1.93 24.71 6.25
CA PRO A 337 2.63 24.96 4.98
C PRO A 337 1.72 25.46 3.85
N ILE A 338 0.43 25.11 3.81
CA ILE A 338 -0.53 25.65 2.82
C ILE A 338 -0.61 27.18 2.92
N ARG A 339 -0.66 27.74 4.13
CA ARG A 339 -0.66 29.20 4.33
C ARG A 339 0.63 29.84 3.83
N ALA A 340 1.76 29.19 4.08
CA ALA A 340 3.07 29.68 3.67
C ALA A 340 3.27 29.60 2.14
N ALA A 341 2.71 28.58 1.47
CA ALA A 341 2.62 28.48 0.02
C ALA A 341 1.71 29.56 -0.61
N ARG A 342 0.54 29.81 -0.03
CA ARG A 342 -0.35 30.93 -0.44
C ARG A 342 0.36 32.28 -0.35
N SER A 343 1.09 32.50 0.75
CA SER A 343 1.91 33.71 0.93
C SER A 343 3.01 33.81 -0.15
N ALA A 344 3.68 32.69 -0.46
CA ALA A 344 4.72 32.60 -1.48
C ALA A 344 4.27 32.97 -2.90
N LEU A 345 2.97 32.86 -3.21
CA LEU A 345 2.38 33.17 -4.52
C LEU A 345 1.62 34.50 -4.56
N THR A 346 1.42 35.17 -3.43
CA THR A 346 0.53 36.35 -3.32
C THR A 346 0.96 37.52 -4.21
N ALA A 347 2.25 37.74 -4.42
CA ALA A 347 2.75 38.83 -5.28
C ALA A 347 2.80 38.49 -6.79
N TRP A 348 2.47 37.25 -7.17
CA TRP A 348 2.49 36.74 -8.54
C TRP A 348 1.08 36.42 -9.08
N LEU A 349 0.04 36.65 -8.28
CA LEU A 349 -1.37 36.55 -8.69
C LEU A 349 -1.66 37.44 -9.92
N PRO A 350 -2.46 36.96 -10.90
CA PRO A 350 -2.91 37.78 -12.03
C PRO A 350 -3.62 39.09 -11.59
N GLU A 351 -3.49 40.16 -12.39
CA GLU A 351 -4.10 41.48 -12.08
C GLU A 351 -5.63 41.41 -11.85
N SER A 352 -6.31 40.43 -12.45
CA SER A 352 -7.73 40.15 -12.26
C SER A 352 -8.08 39.57 -10.88
N ALA A 353 -7.14 38.89 -10.21
CA ALA A 353 -7.32 38.24 -8.92
C ALA A 353 -6.89 39.14 -7.74
N ALA A 354 -5.94 40.05 -7.95
CA ALA A 354 -5.43 40.96 -6.92
C ALA A 354 -6.52 41.82 -6.22
N GLY A 355 -7.62 42.10 -6.92
CA GLY A 355 -8.78 42.82 -6.36
C GLY A 355 -9.63 42.01 -5.37
N ALA A 356 -9.56 40.68 -5.37
CA ALA A 356 -10.39 39.81 -4.53
C ALA A 356 -9.71 39.43 -3.19
N ALA A 357 -8.38 39.28 -3.19
CA ALA A 357 -7.62 38.90 -2.00
C ALA A 357 -7.78 39.89 -0.82
N GLY A 358 -8.05 41.17 -1.12
CA GLY A 358 -8.21 42.23 -0.12
C GLY A 358 -9.47 42.15 0.75
N GLU A 359 -10.51 41.40 0.34
CA GLU A 359 -11.78 41.34 1.09
C GLU A 359 -11.94 40.04 1.92
N SER A 360 -11.18 38.97 1.61
CA SER A 360 -11.40 37.65 2.24
C SER A 360 -10.81 37.48 3.65
N ILE A 361 -9.93 38.38 4.12
CA ILE A 361 -9.25 38.26 5.42
C ILE A 361 -10.06 38.94 6.56
N ALA A 362 -11.03 39.80 6.22
CA ALA A 362 -11.77 40.63 7.18
C ALA A 362 -13.12 40.02 7.62
N GLY A 363 -13.12 38.77 8.10
CA GLY A 363 -14.35 37.97 8.30
C GLY A 363 -14.66 37.43 9.71
N GLY A 364 -13.94 37.82 10.77
CA GLY A 364 -13.89 37.02 12.01
C GLY A 364 -14.02 37.70 13.38
N ALA A 365 -14.38 38.98 13.49
CA ALA A 365 -14.43 39.67 14.81
C ALA A 365 -15.62 40.62 14.99
N ALA A 366 -16.46 40.35 15.99
CA ALA A 366 -17.62 41.17 16.35
C ALA A 366 -17.54 41.75 17.77
N GLN A 367 -17.45 43.09 17.84
CA GLN A 367 -17.77 43.96 18.99
C GLN A 367 -16.94 43.84 20.29
N ALA A 368 -16.00 44.77 20.45
CA ALA A 368 -15.68 45.40 21.73
C ALA A 368 -15.48 46.93 21.54
N GLY A 369 -15.75 47.72 22.58
CA GLY A 369 -15.72 49.19 22.52
C GLY A 369 -14.33 49.84 22.63
N PRO A 370 -14.20 51.15 22.33
CA PRO A 370 -12.90 51.79 22.05
C PRO A 370 -12.11 52.24 23.30
N GLY A 371 -10.77 52.23 23.18
CA GLY A 371 -9.83 52.60 24.25
C GLY A 371 -8.47 53.16 23.78
N THR A 372 -8.47 54.37 23.22
CA THR A 372 -7.37 55.36 23.17
C THR A 372 -5.88 54.93 23.24
N ALA A 373 -5.11 55.20 22.18
CA ALA A 373 -3.72 55.67 22.27
C ALA A 373 -3.30 56.48 21.03
N HIS A 374 -2.30 57.37 21.20
CA HIS A 374 -1.58 58.04 20.10
C HIS A 374 -0.51 57.07 19.51
N GLY A 375 0.00 57.22 18.29
CA GLY A 375 -0.21 58.27 17.28
C GLY A 375 1.06 59.08 17.00
N ALA A 376 1.76 58.76 15.91
CA ALA A 376 2.84 59.56 15.33
C ALA A 376 2.95 59.29 13.82
N ALA A 377 2.86 60.32 12.98
CA ALA A 377 3.00 60.22 11.52
C ALA A 377 3.71 61.46 10.96
N PHE A 378 4.60 61.27 9.99
CA PHE A 378 5.20 62.28 9.10
C PHE A 378 5.91 61.53 7.94
N SER A 379 5.90 61.92 6.66
CA SER A 379 4.93 62.71 5.87
C SER A 379 5.20 62.51 4.36
N LEU A 380 4.18 62.78 3.53
CA LEU A 380 4.23 62.88 2.05
C LEU A 380 4.84 64.26 1.60
N PRO A 381 4.93 64.67 0.30
CA PRO A 381 4.42 64.04 -0.95
C PRO A 381 5.30 64.19 -2.24
N GLY A 382 4.80 63.67 -3.38
CA GLY A 382 4.53 64.55 -4.54
C GLY A 382 5.10 64.20 -5.95
N GLU A 383 4.18 64.12 -6.94
CA GLU A 383 4.26 64.73 -8.30
C GLU A 383 5.32 64.22 -9.32
N GLU A 384 5.14 64.19 -10.66
CA GLU A 384 3.98 64.41 -11.57
C GLU A 384 4.24 63.85 -13.00
N THR A 385 3.19 63.69 -13.83
CA THR A 385 3.16 63.55 -15.32
C THR A 385 3.88 62.35 -16.00
N ASP A 386 3.36 61.58 -16.96
CA ASP A 386 2.44 61.73 -18.15
C ASP A 386 3.20 61.77 -19.51
N VAL A 387 2.48 61.55 -20.62
CA VAL A 387 2.85 61.64 -22.06
C VAL A 387 3.32 60.33 -22.76
N SER A 388 2.34 59.63 -23.35
CA SER A 388 2.47 58.75 -24.55
C SER A 388 2.51 59.62 -25.85
N PRO A 389 2.44 59.15 -27.15
CA PRO A 389 2.13 57.80 -27.69
C PRO A 389 2.82 57.39 -29.04
N HIS A 390 2.30 56.31 -29.67
CA HIS A 390 2.23 55.97 -31.12
C HIS A 390 3.34 55.18 -31.88
N GLY A 391 2.88 54.30 -32.80
CA GLY A 391 3.55 53.88 -34.05
C GLY A 391 3.96 52.39 -34.13
N GLU A 392 3.06 51.42 -34.35
CA GLU A 392 2.46 50.96 -35.63
C GLU A 392 3.33 50.09 -36.59
N HIS A 393 2.89 48.84 -36.79
CA HIS A 393 2.86 47.99 -38.01
C HIS A 393 4.10 47.70 -38.90
N GLY A 394 4.24 46.41 -39.31
CA GLY A 394 4.95 45.99 -40.54
C GLY A 394 5.75 44.67 -40.43
N THR A 395 5.14 43.49 -40.25
CA THR A 395 4.71 42.52 -41.31
C THR A 395 5.79 41.94 -42.26
N ASN A 396 5.82 40.59 -42.30
CA ASN A 396 6.05 39.69 -43.45
C ASN A 396 7.48 39.30 -43.94
N ALA A 397 7.74 37.99 -43.77
CA ALA A 397 7.97 36.98 -44.83
C ALA A 397 9.41 36.52 -45.22
N ALA A 398 9.64 35.23 -44.93
CA ALA A 398 10.13 34.15 -45.82
C ALA A 398 11.47 34.26 -46.59
N GLY A 399 12.30 33.22 -46.40
CA GLY A 399 13.45 32.82 -47.23
C GLY A 399 13.80 31.35 -46.94
N ALA A 400 14.42 30.62 -47.88
CA ALA A 400 14.54 29.16 -47.80
C ALA A 400 15.77 28.57 -48.52
N ALA A 401 16.01 27.28 -48.21
CA ALA A 401 16.69 26.23 -49.01
C ALA A 401 18.23 26.07 -49.00
N GLU A 402 18.63 24.77 -48.96
CA GLU A 402 19.80 24.14 -49.60
C GLU A 402 21.26 24.47 -49.15
N GLN A 403 22.27 23.61 -49.34
CA GLN A 403 22.41 22.14 -49.19
C GLN A 403 23.92 21.74 -49.22
N GLU A 404 24.21 20.42 -49.23
CA GLU A 404 25.54 19.76 -49.45
C GLU A 404 26.64 19.89 -48.36
N ALA A 405 27.70 19.05 -48.32
CA ALA A 405 27.82 17.57 -48.24
C ALA A 405 29.32 17.13 -48.25
N VAL A 406 29.58 15.81 -48.08
CA VAL A 406 30.87 15.08 -48.28
C VAL A 406 31.94 15.20 -47.15
N GLY A 407 32.55 14.12 -46.63
CA GLY A 407 32.23 12.68 -46.74
C GLY A 407 33.35 11.66 -46.41
N ARG A 408 32.97 10.55 -45.75
CA ARG A 408 33.59 9.18 -45.67
C ARG A 408 35.06 8.97 -45.21
N ARG A 409 35.26 8.02 -44.26
CA ARG A 409 35.65 6.60 -44.56
C ARG A 409 35.65 5.66 -43.33
N ASP A 410 35.00 4.50 -43.52
CA ASP A 410 35.24 3.09 -43.10
C ASP A 410 36.41 2.78 -42.11
N ALA A 411 36.38 1.75 -41.23
CA ALA A 411 35.59 0.49 -41.20
C ALA A 411 35.61 -0.22 -39.81
N ALA A 412 34.74 -1.26 -39.62
CA ALA A 412 34.90 -2.56 -38.91
C ALA A 412 35.64 -2.66 -37.54
N ASP A 413 35.33 -3.56 -36.58
CA ASP A 413 34.35 -4.66 -36.32
C ASP A 413 34.55 -5.05 -34.81
N ASP A 414 33.74 -5.79 -34.02
CA ASP A 414 32.42 -6.47 -34.06
C ASP A 414 31.99 -6.72 -32.57
N GLY A 415 30.73 -7.09 -32.27
CA GLY A 415 30.30 -7.50 -30.92
C GLY A 415 28.77 -7.48 -30.65
N ALA A 416 28.02 -8.47 -31.14
CA ALA A 416 26.56 -8.48 -31.05
C ALA A 416 25.94 -9.14 -29.79
N VAL A 417 24.86 -8.55 -29.27
CA VAL A 417 23.98 -9.10 -28.21
C VAL A 417 22.96 -10.08 -28.82
N ARG A 418 22.56 -11.12 -28.06
CA ARG A 418 21.58 -12.13 -28.49
C ARG A 418 20.15 -11.79 -28.09
N GLY A 419 19.32 -11.40 -29.06
CA GLY A 419 17.86 -11.57 -28.97
C GLY A 419 17.44 -12.93 -29.54
N ALA A 420 16.53 -13.65 -28.88
CA ALA A 420 16.06 -14.96 -29.32
C ALA A 420 14.73 -14.85 -30.09
N ALA A 421 14.72 -15.22 -31.37
CA ALA A 421 13.51 -15.35 -32.16
C ALA A 421 12.91 -16.75 -32.04
N LEU A 422 11.59 -16.84 -31.81
CA LEU A 422 10.85 -18.12 -31.86
C LEU A 422 10.74 -18.63 -33.30
N ALA A 423 10.93 -19.93 -33.49
CA ALA A 423 11.07 -20.53 -34.81
C ALA A 423 9.73 -21.00 -35.39
N ALA A 424 9.41 -20.56 -36.61
CA ALA A 424 8.33 -21.14 -37.40
C ALA A 424 8.73 -22.54 -37.89
N ALA A 425 7.89 -23.55 -37.62
CA ALA A 425 8.13 -24.92 -38.04
C ALA A 425 7.76 -25.14 -39.53
N SER A 426 8.67 -25.72 -40.30
CA SER A 426 8.45 -26.02 -41.72
C SER A 426 7.54 -27.24 -41.91
N VAL A 427 6.46 -27.08 -42.67
CA VAL A 427 5.69 -28.20 -43.26
C VAL A 427 6.10 -28.36 -44.73
N ALA A 428 6.14 -29.60 -45.22
CA ALA A 428 6.83 -29.95 -46.46
C ALA A 428 6.07 -29.55 -47.75
N ASP A 429 6.86 -29.32 -48.81
CA ASP A 429 6.37 -29.10 -50.18
C ASP A 429 5.54 -30.30 -50.69
N GLY A 430 4.46 -29.99 -51.39
CA GLY A 430 3.41 -30.91 -51.84
C GLY A 430 2.66 -30.37 -53.05
N GLY A 431 3.40 -29.77 -54.01
CA GLY A 431 2.85 -28.98 -55.10
C GLY A 431 1.71 -29.62 -55.91
N ALA A 432 0.56 -28.93 -55.92
CA ALA A 432 -0.55 -29.14 -56.86
C ALA A 432 -0.89 -27.81 -57.54
N SER A 433 -0.45 -27.62 -58.79
CA SER A 433 -0.71 -26.39 -59.55
C SER A 433 -2.18 -26.28 -59.95
N LEU A 434 -2.87 -25.23 -59.50
CA LEU A 434 -4.23 -24.87 -59.91
C LEU A 434 -4.25 -23.52 -60.65
N PRO A 435 -5.24 -23.27 -61.52
CA PRO A 435 -5.04 -22.42 -62.70
C PRO A 435 -5.16 -20.92 -62.45
N SER A 436 -4.35 -20.16 -63.19
CA SER A 436 -4.41 -18.70 -63.30
C SER A 436 -5.67 -18.20 -64.03
N HIS A 437 -6.23 -17.09 -63.55
CA HIS A 437 -7.27 -16.27 -64.19
C HIS A 437 -8.63 -16.94 -64.46
N VAL A 438 -9.58 -16.70 -63.55
CA VAL A 438 -10.98 -16.51 -63.95
C VAL A 438 -11.16 -15.04 -64.35
N ALA A 439 -11.91 -14.78 -65.43
CA ALA A 439 -12.12 -13.42 -65.93
C ALA A 439 -13.21 -12.67 -65.15
N ALA A 440 -13.00 -11.37 -64.91
CA ALA A 440 -14.04 -10.49 -64.37
C ALA A 440 -15.20 -10.32 -65.37
N GLY A 441 -16.44 -10.29 -64.87
CA GLY A 441 -17.60 -9.83 -65.65
C GLY A 441 -18.84 -10.72 -65.69
N ALA A 442 -19.40 -11.10 -64.53
CA ALA A 442 -20.81 -11.53 -64.43
C ALA A 442 -21.37 -11.36 -63.01
N GLY A 443 -22.27 -10.39 -62.81
CA GLY A 443 -23.18 -10.39 -61.64
C GLY A 443 -22.62 -9.93 -60.29
N GLU A 444 -21.66 -9.00 -60.25
CA GLU A 444 -21.28 -8.32 -59.00
C GLU A 444 -22.48 -7.48 -58.48
N LYS A 445 -23.21 -8.04 -57.52
CA LYS A 445 -24.33 -7.36 -56.86
C LYS A 445 -23.81 -6.30 -55.88
N ALA A 446 -24.57 -5.22 -55.72
CA ALA A 446 -24.25 -4.17 -54.77
C ALA A 446 -24.27 -4.72 -53.33
N PRO A 447 -23.30 -4.35 -52.47
CA PRO A 447 -23.32 -4.72 -51.06
C PRO A 447 -24.49 -4.05 -50.32
N ILE A 448 -24.89 -4.64 -49.20
CA ILE A 448 -25.89 -4.06 -48.29
C ILE A 448 -25.49 -2.61 -47.96
N PRO A 449 -26.34 -1.60 -48.23
CA PRO A 449 -25.98 -0.20 -48.08
C PRO A 449 -25.89 0.21 -46.61
N VAL A 450 -24.93 1.09 -46.31
CA VAL A 450 -24.65 1.62 -44.96
C VAL A 450 -24.46 3.13 -45.07
N ASP A 451 -24.88 3.87 -44.05
CA ASP A 451 -24.70 5.32 -44.00
C ASP A 451 -23.23 5.72 -43.80
N GLY A 452 -22.81 6.83 -44.41
CA GLY A 452 -21.43 7.33 -44.33
C GLY A 452 -20.98 7.66 -42.90
N ASP A 453 -21.88 8.19 -42.06
CA ASP A 453 -21.57 8.48 -40.65
C ASP A 453 -21.38 7.19 -39.83
N VAL A 454 -22.04 6.10 -40.22
CA VAL A 454 -21.85 4.78 -39.60
C VAL A 454 -20.51 4.17 -40.04
N ILE A 455 -20.16 4.26 -41.33
CA ILE A 455 -18.84 3.83 -41.82
C ILE A 455 -17.70 4.62 -41.15
N ALA A 456 -17.85 5.93 -40.96
CA ALA A 456 -16.88 6.75 -40.25
C ALA A 456 -16.75 6.36 -38.76
N LYS A 457 -17.87 6.09 -38.07
CA LYS A 457 -17.85 5.62 -36.67
C LYS A 457 -17.26 4.22 -36.52
N LEU A 458 -17.52 3.30 -37.45
CA LEU A 458 -16.88 1.98 -37.47
C LEU A 458 -15.36 2.08 -37.62
N ALA A 459 -14.87 2.92 -38.53
CA ALA A 459 -13.44 3.20 -38.69
C ALA A 459 -12.78 3.96 -37.53
N ALA A 460 -13.58 4.53 -36.63
CA ALA A 460 -13.11 5.11 -35.36
C ALA A 460 -13.28 4.14 -34.17
N GLY A 461 -13.79 2.93 -34.40
CA GLY A 461 -14.21 2.00 -33.35
C GLY A 461 -15.23 2.60 -32.37
N ALA A 462 -16.05 3.54 -32.84
CA ALA A 462 -16.96 4.40 -32.08
C ALA A 462 -18.44 4.14 -32.43
N TYR A 463 -18.78 2.88 -32.74
CA TYR A 463 -20.13 2.44 -33.05
C TYR A 463 -20.54 1.26 -32.16
N HIS A 464 -21.74 1.32 -31.57
CA HIS A 464 -22.19 0.38 -30.54
C HIS A 464 -22.53 -1.03 -31.04
N ALA A 465 -22.70 -1.23 -32.35
CA ALA A 465 -23.13 -2.50 -32.95
C ALA A 465 -22.26 -2.87 -34.17
N PRO A 466 -20.92 -3.02 -34.03
CA PRO A 466 -20.02 -3.22 -35.16
C PRO A 466 -20.33 -4.51 -35.92
N HIS A 467 -20.71 -5.58 -35.20
CA HIS A 467 -21.19 -6.85 -35.74
C HIS A 467 -22.47 -6.75 -36.60
N ALA A 468 -23.20 -5.63 -36.58
CA ALA A 468 -24.36 -5.40 -37.46
C ALA A 468 -23.99 -4.85 -38.85
N VAL A 469 -22.70 -4.59 -39.09
CA VAL A 469 -22.18 -4.06 -40.37
C VAL A 469 -20.90 -4.75 -40.82
N LEU A 470 -19.99 -5.02 -39.89
CA LEU A 470 -18.76 -5.79 -40.11
C LEU A 470 -19.03 -7.30 -40.01
N GLY A 471 -18.10 -8.11 -40.49
CA GLY A 471 -18.28 -9.55 -40.65
C GLY A 471 -18.93 -9.85 -42.01
N ALA A 472 -19.78 -10.87 -42.04
CA ALA A 472 -20.39 -11.38 -43.26
C ALA A 472 -21.92 -11.47 -43.14
N HIS A 473 -22.63 -10.76 -44.02
CA HIS A 473 -24.08 -10.50 -43.92
C HIS A 473 -24.83 -10.96 -45.17
N LEU A 474 -25.77 -11.89 -45.00
CA LEU A 474 -26.61 -12.40 -46.09
C LEU A 474 -27.85 -11.51 -46.32
N ASP A 475 -28.08 -11.09 -47.57
CA ASP A 475 -29.27 -10.34 -47.96
C ASP A 475 -30.46 -11.24 -48.34
N GLY A 476 -31.64 -10.63 -48.50
CA GLY A 476 -32.87 -11.32 -48.91
C GLY A 476 -32.92 -11.78 -50.37
N GLU A 477 -31.84 -11.64 -51.14
CA GLU A 477 -31.70 -12.08 -52.52
C GLU A 477 -30.57 -13.12 -52.73
N GLY A 478 -30.01 -13.69 -51.66
CA GLY A 478 -28.94 -14.69 -51.73
C GLY A 478 -27.55 -14.10 -51.99
N THR A 479 -27.27 -12.88 -51.51
CA THR A 479 -25.96 -12.23 -51.60
C THR A 479 -25.32 -12.08 -50.22
N VAL A 480 -24.11 -12.60 -50.03
CA VAL A 480 -23.30 -12.32 -48.84
C VAL A 480 -22.46 -11.07 -49.08
N THR A 481 -22.60 -10.07 -48.22
CA THR A 481 -21.73 -8.89 -48.14
C THR A 481 -20.69 -9.11 -47.05
N PHE A 482 -19.41 -9.08 -47.40
CA PHE A 482 -18.31 -9.04 -46.42
C PHE A 482 -17.92 -7.59 -46.13
N ARG A 483 -17.68 -7.24 -44.86
CA ARG A 483 -17.03 -5.99 -44.46
C ARG A 483 -16.05 -6.20 -43.31
N THR A 484 -14.91 -5.53 -43.36
CA THR A 484 -13.92 -5.53 -42.28
C THR A 484 -13.20 -4.18 -42.17
N VAL A 485 -12.67 -3.86 -41.01
CA VAL A 485 -11.81 -2.68 -40.77
C VAL A 485 -10.36 -3.14 -40.78
N LYS A 486 -9.58 -2.65 -41.74
CA LYS A 486 -8.13 -2.81 -41.80
C LYS A 486 -7.48 -1.49 -42.18
N HIS A 487 -7.00 -0.76 -41.16
CA HIS A 487 -6.29 0.50 -41.34
C HIS A 487 -4.90 0.25 -41.95
N LEU A 488 -4.40 1.20 -42.74
CA LEU A 488 -3.08 1.15 -43.41
C LEU A 488 -2.85 -0.03 -44.39
N ALA A 489 -3.78 -0.97 -44.52
CA ALA A 489 -3.74 -2.05 -45.50
C ALA A 489 -3.72 -1.50 -46.94
N GLN A 490 -2.98 -2.19 -47.82
CA GLN A 490 -2.90 -1.88 -49.26
C GLN A 490 -3.91 -2.69 -50.07
N GLY A 491 -4.29 -3.87 -49.56
CA GLY A 491 -5.37 -4.70 -50.10
C GLY A 491 -5.91 -5.65 -49.03
N VAL A 492 -7.17 -6.06 -49.18
CA VAL A 492 -7.81 -7.09 -48.36
C VAL A 492 -8.50 -8.09 -49.29
N THR A 493 -8.31 -9.38 -49.04
CA THR A 493 -8.95 -10.48 -49.77
C THR A 493 -9.65 -11.41 -48.79
N VAL A 494 -10.92 -11.74 -49.04
CA VAL A 494 -11.62 -12.82 -48.34
C VAL A 494 -11.24 -14.16 -48.99
N LEU A 495 -10.87 -15.13 -48.16
CA LEU A 495 -10.59 -16.52 -48.55
C LEU A 495 -11.76 -17.39 -48.10
N THR A 496 -12.43 -18.10 -49.01
CA THR A 496 -13.48 -19.09 -48.70
C THR A 496 -13.10 -20.46 -49.28
N PRO A 497 -13.77 -21.57 -48.89
CA PRO A 497 -13.58 -22.88 -49.52
C PRO A 497 -13.74 -22.90 -51.04
N GLU A 498 -14.54 -21.98 -51.58
CA GLU A 498 -14.84 -21.85 -53.01
C GLU A 498 -13.84 -20.96 -53.77
N GLY A 499 -13.10 -20.06 -53.11
CA GLY A 499 -12.12 -19.21 -53.79
C GLY A 499 -11.58 -18.01 -53.01
N ARG A 500 -11.14 -16.99 -53.77
CA ARG A 500 -10.52 -15.76 -53.26
C ARG A 500 -11.25 -14.54 -53.82
N VAL A 501 -11.64 -13.62 -52.94
CA VAL A 501 -12.51 -12.47 -53.26
C VAL A 501 -11.83 -11.18 -52.80
N PRO A 502 -11.24 -10.38 -53.72
CA PRO A 502 -10.64 -9.11 -53.34
C PRO A 502 -11.74 -8.11 -52.92
N LEU A 503 -11.54 -7.42 -51.80
CA LEU A 503 -12.43 -6.37 -51.33
C LEU A 503 -12.02 -5.02 -51.92
N ARG A 504 -12.99 -4.16 -52.20
CA ARG A 504 -12.75 -2.74 -52.48
C ARG A 504 -12.68 -1.96 -51.18
N HIS A 505 -11.82 -0.94 -51.12
CA HIS A 505 -11.88 0.07 -50.07
C HIS A 505 -13.22 0.82 -50.18
N GLU A 506 -13.92 1.03 -49.06
CA GLU A 506 -15.18 1.75 -49.00
C GLU A 506 -14.95 3.18 -48.52
N ALA A 507 -14.47 3.35 -47.29
CA ALA A 507 -13.92 4.61 -46.76
C ALA A 507 -13.12 4.35 -45.47
N HIS A 508 -12.21 5.25 -45.11
CA HIS A 508 -11.53 5.31 -43.78
C HIS A 508 -10.76 4.05 -43.30
N GLY A 509 -10.59 3.02 -44.14
CA GLY A 509 -10.00 1.73 -43.76
C GLY A 509 -11.04 0.60 -43.63
N VAL A 510 -12.31 0.88 -43.89
CA VAL A 510 -13.34 -0.15 -44.11
C VAL A 510 -13.21 -0.69 -45.53
N TRP A 511 -13.22 -2.01 -45.66
CA TRP A 511 -13.18 -2.76 -46.93
C TRP A 511 -14.47 -3.55 -47.10
N VAL A 512 -14.94 -3.71 -48.34
CA VAL A 512 -16.21 -4.38 -48.67
C VAL A 512 -16.13 -5.21 -49.95
N GLY A 513 -16.92 -6.29 -50.03
CA GLY A 513 -17.08 -7.11 -51.23
C GLY A 513 -18.31 -8.00 -51.15
N THR A 514 -18.72 -8.61 -52.26
CA THR A 514 -19.92 -9.47 -52.33
C THR A 514 -19.67 -10.80 -53.02
N VAL A 515 -20.40 -11.83 -52.60
CA VAL A 515 -20.52 -13.12 -53.29
C VAL A 515 -21.99 -13.59 -53.29
N PRO A 516 -22.40 -14.45 -54.23
CA PRO A 516 -23.60 -15.25 -54.06
C PRO A 516 -23.47 -16.21 -52.86
N GLU A 517 -24.57 -16.57 -52.20
CA GLU A 517 -24.60 -17.67 -51.24
C GLU A 517 -24.13 -19.00 -51.89
N SER A 518 -23.32 -19.78 -51.17
CA SER A 518 -22.87 -21.12 -51.64
C SER A 518 -23.74 -22.27 -51.11
N ASP A 519 -24.42 -22.07 -49.97
CA ASP A 519 -25.54 -22.88 -49.49
C ASP A 519 -26.67 -21.94 -49.04
N THR A 520 -27.92 -22.32 -49.30
CA THR A 520 -29.05 -21.39 -49.23
C THR A 520 -29.39 -21.00 -47.79
N GLY A 521 -29.46 -19.69 -47.54
CA GLY A 521 -29.69 -19.13 -46.21
C GLY A 521 -28.47 -19.15 -45.30
N HIS A 522 -27.28 -19.50 -45.81
CA HIS A 522 -26.05 -19.63 -45.02
C HIS A 522 -24.93 -18.71 -45.52
N VAL A 523 -24.13 -18.23 -44.57
CA VAL A 523 -22.89 -17.50 -44.82
C VAL A 523 -21.73 -18.51 -44.87
N PRO A 524 -20.85 -18.47 -45.88
CA PRO A 524 -19.73 -19.41 -45.99
C PRO A 524 -18.68 -19.19 -44.91
N ASP A 525 -17.93 -20.24 -44.58
CA ASP A 525 -16.74 -20.10 -43.75
C ASP A 525 -15.63 -19.32 -44.48
N TYR A 526 -14.86 -18.50 -43.77
CA TYR A 526 -13.90 -17.60 -44.40
C TYR A 526 -12.72 -17.20 -43.51
N ARG A 527 -11.67 -16.64 -44.15
CA ARG A 527 -10.56 -15.91 -43.53
C ARG A 527 -10.32 -14.60 -44.27
N LEU A 528 -9.56 -13.70 -43.66
CA LEU A 528 -9.05 -12.49 -44.29
C LEU A 528 -7.56 -12.67 -44.60
N GLU A 529 -7.14 -12.26 -45.79
CA GLU A 529 -5.74 -12.06 -46.16
C GLU A 529 -5.52 -10.57 -46.43
N VAL A 530 -4.59 -9.96 -45.70
CA VAL A 530 -4.40 -8.50 -45.66
C VAL A 530 -2.96 -8.16 -46.04
N GLU A 531 -2.79 -7.26 -47.01
CA GLU A 531 -1.48 -6.80 -47.47
C GLU A 531 -1.05 -5.53 -46.73
N TYR A 532 0.07 -5.61 -46.01
CA TYR A 532 0.65 -4.51 -45.22
C TYR A 532 2.05 -4.16 -45.74
N GLY A 533 2.10 -3.46 -46.87
CA GLY A 533 3.34 -3.18 -47.61
C GLY A 533 3.61 -4.24 -48.70
N GLU A 534 4.41 -3.88 -49.71
CA GLU A 534 4.58 -4.66 -50.95
C GLU A 534 4.91 -6.14 -50.68
N GLY A 535 3.94 -7.03 -50.95
CA GLY A 535 4.11 -8.48 -50.83
C GLY A 535 4.08 -9.05 -49.40
N HIS A 536 3.80 -8.25 -48.37
CA HIS A 536 3.68 -8.73 -47.00
C HIS A 536 2.21 -9.02 -46.64
N PHE A 537 1.81 -10.28 -46.79
CA PHE A 537 0.46 -10.77 -46.53
C PHE A 537 0.33 -11.42 -45.16
N VAL A 538 -0.69 -11.01 -44.40
CA VAL A 538 -1.08 -11.63 -43.12
C VAL A 538 -2.44 -12.33 -43.33
N THR A 539 -2.50 -13.63 -43.07
CA THR A 539 -3.79 -14.36 -43.01
C THR A 539 -4.28 -14.39 -41.56
N LEU A 540 -5.51 -13.96 -41.33
CA LEU A 540 -6.15 -13.85 -40.03
C LEU A 540 -7.64 -14.23 -40.11
N ASP A 541 -8.28 -14.56 -38.99
CA ASP A 541 -9.74 -14.72 -38.94
C ASP A 541 -10.42 -13.42 -38.51
N ASP A 542 -11.67 -13.23 -38.90
CA ASP A 542 -12.43 -12.00 -38.69
C ASP A 542 -13.15 -12.04 -37.32
N PRO A 543 -12.88 -11.12 -36.38
CA PRO A 543 -13.61 -11.05 -35.11
C PRO A 543 -15.13 -10.93 -35.30
N TYR A 544 -15.57 -10.22 -36.35
CA TYR A 544 -16.97 -9.79 -36.48
C TYR A 544 -17.91 -10.84 -37.06
N ARG A 545 -17.41 -12.04 -37.41
CA ARG A 545 -18.23 -13.18 -37.85
C ARG A 545 -18.84 -13.99 -36.69
N TYR A 546 -18.40 -13.75 -35.46
CA TYR A 546 -18.74 -14.58 -34.30
C TYR A 546 -20.07 -14.18 -33.66
N MET A 547 -20.88 -15.17 -33.27
CA MET A 547 -22.07 -14.98 -32.44
C MET A 547 -21.68 -14.56 -31.00
N PRO A 548 -22.59 -13.99 -30.19
CA PRO A 548 -22.28 -13.63 -28.80
C PRO A 548 -21.80 -14.82 -27.96
N SER A 549 -20.69 -14.64 -27.25
CA SER A 549 -20.07 -15.59 -26.30
C SER A 549 -20.80 -15.68 -24.94
N ILE A 550 -21.99 -15.07 -24.82
CA ILE A 550 -22.80 -15.00 -23.60
C ILE A 550 -24.29 -15.14 -23.97
N GLY A 551 -25.03 -15.91 -23.19
CA GLY A 551 -26.43 -16.29 -23.47
C GLY A 551 -27.47 -15.37 -22.84
N GLU A 552 -28.73 -15.53 -23.29
CA GLU A 552 -29.88 -14.78 -22.74
C GLU A 552 -30.09 -15.04 -21.24
N LEU A 553 -29.78 -16.25 -20.75
CA LEU A 553 -29.88 -16.60 -19.34
C LEU A 553 -28.85 -15.86 -18.49
N ASP A 554 -27.60 -15.78 -18.96
CA ASP A 554 -26.51 -15.13 -18.23
C ASP A 554 -26.78 -13.63 -18.13
N LEU A 555 -27.18 -13.00 -19.24
CA LEU A 555 -27.61 -11.60 -19.29
C LEU A 555 -28.83 -11.33 -18.37
N HIS A 556 -29.76 -12.26 -18.26
CA HIS A 556 -30.91 -12.16 -17.35
C HIS A 556 -30.48 -12.26 -15.88
N LEU A 557 -29.60 -13.20 -15.52
CA LEU A 557 -29.11 -13.37 -14.16
C LEU A 557 -28.19 -12.22 -13.71
N ILE A 558 -27.41 -11.65 -14.63
CA ILE A 558 -26.63 -10.42 -14.40
C ILE A 558 -27.59 -9.24 -14.14
N GLY A 559 -28.65 -9.11 -14.96
CA GLY A 559 -29.67 -8.07 -14.79
C GLY A 559 -30.55 -8.22 -13.53
N GLU A 560 -30.70 -9.44 -12.99
CA GLU A 560 -31.27 -9.67 -11.65
C GLU A 560 -30.25 -9.49 -10.52
N GLY A 561 -28.94 -9.49 -10.83
CA GLY A 561 -27.87 -9.43 -9.84
C GLY A 561 -27.71 -10.72 -9.04
N ARG A 562 -27.98 -11.87 -9.67
CA ARG A 562 -28.07 -13.19 -9.04
C ARG A 562 -27.30 -14.28 -9.82
N HIS A 563 -26.27 -13.88 -10.55
CA HIS A 563 -25.39 -14.74 -11.32
C HIS A 563 -24.24 -15.25 -10.43
N GLU A 564 -24.52 -16.30 -9.66
CA GLU A 564 -23.59 -16.88 -8.65
C GLU A 564 -22.20 -17.26 -9.21
N GLU A 565 -22.07 -17.51 -10.53
CA GLU A 565 -20.81 -17.86 -11.20
C GLU A 565 -20.32 -16.77 -12.18
N LEU A 566 -20.38 -15.49 -11.80
CA LEU A 566 -20.20 -14.33 -12.70
C LEU A 566 -18.92 -14.39 -13.57
N TRP A 567 -17.82 -14.90 -13.02
CA TRP A 567 -16.53 -15.07 -13.69
C TRP A 567 -16.56 -16.05 -14.87
N LYS A 568 -17.60 -16.88 -15.00
CA LYS A 568 -17.78 -17.78 -16.17
C LYS A 568 -18.48 -17.07 -17.33
N ALA A 569 -19.04 -15.88 -17.10
CA ALA A 569 -19.78 -15.08 -18.09
C ALA A 569 -19.10 -13.74 -18.45
N LEU A 570 -18.43 -13.07 -17.51
CA LEU A 570 -17.72 -11.81 -17.72
C LEU A 570 -16.18 -11.97 -17.64
N GLY A 571 -15.45 -10.95 -18.09
CA GLY A 571 -13.98 -10.93 -18.16
C GLY A 571 -13.42 -11.41 -19.51
N ALA A 572 -12.16 -11.84 -19.50
CA ALA A 572 -11.46 -12.42 -20.65
C ALA A 572 -11.40 -13.96 -20.54
N ARG A 573 -12.10 -14.65 -21.45
CA ARG A 573 -12.28 -16.12 -21.43
C ARG A 573 -11.71 -16.73 -22.71
N VAL A 574 -10.77 -17.67 -22.60
CA VAL A 574 -10.17 -18.35 -23.78
C VAL A 574 -11.16 -19.35 -24.36
N GLU A 575 -11.49 -19.21 -25.64
CA GLU A 575 -12.42 -20.10 -26.36
C GLU A 575 -11.78 -20.76 -27.58
N ARG A 576 -12.33 -21.90 -27.99
CA ARG A 576 -11.84 -22.71 -29.11
C ARG A 576 -13.00 -23.13 -30.01
N HIS A 577 -12.98 -22.64 -31.24
CA HIS A 577 -14.05 -22.78 -32.23
C HIS A 577 -13.61 -23.68 -33.39
N HIS A 578 -14.51 -24.55 -33.85
CA HIS A 578 -14.27 -25.40 -35.02
C HIS A 578 -14.61 -24.65 -36.32
N SER A 579 -13.77 -24.79 -37.34
CA SER A 579 -13.94 -24.17 -38.66
C SER A 579 -13.37 -25.08 -39.76
N MET A 580 -13.98 -25.00 -40.94
CA MET A 580 -13.58 -25.72 -42.16
C MET A 580 -12.19 -25.28 -42.66
N LEU A 581 -11.77 -24.07 -42.29
CA LEU A 581 -10.46 -23.48 -42.60
C LEU A 581 -9.46 -23.64 -41.43
N GLY A 582 -9.67 -24.66 -40.59
CA GLY A 582 -8.87 -24.97 -39.40
C GLY A 582 -9.47 -24.40 -38.11
N ASN A 583 -9.27 -25.10 -36.99
CA ASN A 583 -9.73 -24.67 -35.68
C ASN A 583 -9.16 -23.28 -35.31
N VAL A 584 -9.95 -22.49 -34.61
CA VAL A 584 -9.60 -21.13 -34.17
C VAL A 584 -9.55 -21.12 -32.64
N GLU A 585 -8.45 -20.63 -32.11
CA GLU A 585 -8.27 -20.31 -30.69
C GLU A 585 -8.22 -18.79 -30.55
N GLY A 586 -8.83 -18.26 -29.49
CA GLY A 586 -8.93 -16.81 -29.27
C GLY A 586 -9.51 -16.51 -27.90
N THR A 587 -9.82 -15.24 -27.63
CA THR A 587 -10.36 -14.81 -26.34
C THR A 587 -11.67 -14.04 -26.53
N ALA A 588 -12.71 -14.46 -25.81
CA ALA A 588 -13.94 -13.71 -25.62
C ALA A 588 -13.76 -12.69 -24.51
N PHE A 589 -14.03 -11.42 -24.80
CA PHE A 589 -13.96 -10.30 -23.86
C PHE A 589 -15.37 -9.80 -23.57
N THR A 590 -15.71 -9.66 -22.30
CA THR A 590 -17.07 -9.35 -21.82
C THR A 590 -17.03 -8.39 -20.62
N VAL A 591 -17.57 -7.18 -20.76
CA VAL A 591 -17.48 -6.11 -19.74
C VAL A 591 -18.78 -5.33 -19.58
N TRP A 592 -19.10 -4.91 -18.35
CA TRP A 592 -20.26 -4.07 -18.03
C TRP A 592 -19.88 -2.58 -18.04
N ALA A 593 -20.49 -1.81 -18.95
CA ALA A 593 -20.27 -0.38 -19.13
C ALA A 593 -21.55 0.29 -19.70
N PRO A 594 -22.65 0.35 -18.91
CA PRO A 594 -23.97 0.74 -19.39
C PRO A 594 -24.10 2.19 -19.92
N ASN A 595 -23.23 3.11 -19.52
CA ASN A 595 -23.24 4.50 -19.99
C ASN A 595 -22.34 4.75 -21.22
N ALA A 596 -21.56 3.76 -21.67
CA ALA A 596 -20.62 3.91 -22.77
C ALA A 596 -21.34 4.13 -24.12
N GLN A 597 -20.74 4.94 -25.00
CA GLN A 597 -21.17 5.07 -26.41
C GLN A 597 -20.56 3.97 -27.30
N ALA A 598 -19.35 3.52 -26.94
CA ALA A 598 -18.60 2.45 -27.59
C ALA A 598 -17.54 1.91 -26.61
N VAL A 599 -17.15 0.64 -26.77
CA VAL A 599 -16.02 0.04 -26.06
C VAL A 599 -15.11 -0.67 -27.07
N GLN A 600 -13.81 -0.71 -26.80
CA GLN A 600 -12.78 -1.35 -27.61
C GLN A 600 -11.86 -2.19 -26.73
N VAL A 601 -11.27 -3.25 -27.28
CA VAL A 601 -10.18 -3.99 -26.61
C VAL A 601 -8.83 -3.50 -27.16
N LYS A 602 -7.95 -3.03 -26.27
CA LYS A 602 -6.56 -2.66 -26.55
C LYS A 602 -5.63 -3.68 -25.91
N GLY A 603 -4.49 -3.98 -26.53
CA GLY A 603 -3.48 -4.86 -25.96
C GLY A 603 -2.28 -5.08 -26.89
N ASP A 604 -1.42 -6.03 -26.53
CA ASP A 604 -0.19 -6.35 -27.28
C ASP A 604 -0.50 -6.71 -28.75
N PHE A 605 -1.58 -7.46 -28.95
CA PHE A 605 -2.00 -8.03 -30.24
C PHE A 605 -2.54 -7.00 -31.24
N ASN A 606 -2.81 -5.76 -30.83
CA ASN A 606 -3.15 -4.65 -31.72
C ASN A 606 -2.31 -3.39 -31.48
N GLY A 607 -1.14 -3.52 -30.84
CA GLY A 607 -0.25 -2.38 -30.57
C GLY A 607 -0.94 -1.27 -29.77
N TRP A 608 -1.87 -1.64 -28.89
CA TRP A 608 -2.70 -0.73 -28.09
C TRP A 608 -3.64 0.20 -28.89
N ASP A 609 -3.96 -0.14 -30.15
CA ASP A 609 -4.99 0.53 -30.96
C ASP A 609 -6.27 -0.31 -31.07
N GLY A 610 -7.30 0.11 -30.32
CA GLY A 610 -8.57 -0.62 -30.20
C GLY A 610 -9.52 -0.50 -31.39
N ARG A 611 -9.21 0.31 -32.42
CA ARG A 611 -10.16 0.63 -33.50
C ARG A 611 -10.59 -0.57 -34.34
N GLU A 612 -9.71 -1.56 -34.52
CA GLU A 612 -10.06 -2.81 -35.22
C GLU A 612 -10.80 -3.83 -34.33
N HIS A 613 -10.86 -3.61 -33.01
CA HIS A 613 -11.44 -4.49 -32.00
C HIS A 613 -12.52 -3.79 -31.14
N SER A 614 -13.43 -3.09 -31.81
CA SER A 614 -14.64 -2.49 -31.21
C SER A 614 -15.68 -3.54 -30.82
N MET A 615 -16.23 -3.43 -29.62
CA MET A 615 -17.17 -4.40 -29.03
C MET A 615 -18.62 -4.09 -29.42
N ARG A 616 -19.51 -5.09 -29.41
CA ARG A 616 -20.97 -4.89 -29.52
C ARG A 616 -21.61 -4.72 -28.15
N SER A 617 -22.52 -3.76 -28.03
CA SER A 617 -23.44 -3.66 -26.91
C SER A 617 -24.54 -4.72 -27.03
N LEU A 618 -24.79 -5.46 -25.96
CA LEU A 618 -25.83 -6.48 -25.86
C LEU A 618 -27.15 -5.88 -25.33
N GLY A 619 -27.56 -4.76 -25.94
CA GLY A 619 -28.82 -4.07 -25.66
C GLY A 619 -28.89 -3.48 -24.25
N SER A 620 -30.07 -3.58 -23.62
CA SER A 620 -30.35 -2.98 -22.31
C SER A 620 -29.65 -3.63 -21.11
N SER A 621 -28.78 -4.62 -21.35
CA SER A 621 -27.95 -5.24 -20.30
C SER A 621 -26.76 -4.37 -19.87
N GLY A 622 -26.33 -3.41 -20.71
CA GLY A 622 -25.09 -2.67 -20.50
C GLY A 622 -23.82 -3.49 -20.68
N ILE A 623 -23.92 -4.76 -21.09
CA ILE A 623 -22.78 -5.63 -21.38
C ILE A 623 -22.27 -5.36 -22.80
N TRP A 624 -20.95 -5.28 -22.92
CA TRP A 624 -20.20 -5.17 -24.16
C TRP A 624 -19.40 -6.44 -24.40
N GLU A 625 -19.37 -6.92 -25.64
CA GLU A 625 -18.78 -8.21 -25.98
C GLU A 625 -18.04 -8.21 -27.35
N ILE A 626 -16.97 -9.00 -27.44
CA ILE A 626 -16.31 -9.41 -28.69
C ILE A 626 -15.53 -10.72 -28.48
N PHE A 627 -15.48 -11.60 -29.48
CA PHE A 627 -14.47 -12.66 -29.55
C PHE A 627 -13.35 -12.25 -30.51
N ILE A 628 -12.09 -12.33 -30.07
CA ILE A 628 -10.92 -11.96 -30.87
C ILE A 628 -10.06 -13.22 -31.17
N PRO A 629 -10.08 -13.72 -32.41
CA PRO A 629 -9.19 -14.79 -32.87
C PRO A 629 -7.70 -14.49 -32.64
N GLY A 630 -6.93 -15.51 -32.27
CA GLY A 630 -5.47 -15.41 -32.10
C GLY A 630 -5.01 -14.78 -30.78
N VAL A 631 -5.91 -14.19 -29.98
CA VAL A 631 -5.58 -13.70 -28.63
C VAL A 631 -5.59 -14.86 -27.65
N VAL A 632 -4.46 -15.11 -26.99
CA VAL A 632 -4.22 -16.28 -26.15
C VAL A 632 -3.76 -15.89 -24.74
N ALA A 633 -3.85 -16.85 -23.81
CA ALA A 633 -3.36 -16.68 -22.44
C ALA A 633 -1.90 -16.19 -22.41
N GLY A 634 -1.62 -15.24 -21.51
CA GLY A 634 -0.35 -14.54 -21.38
C GLY A 634 -0.35 -13.10 -21.94
N MET A 635 -1.20 -12.79 -22.94
CA MET A 635 -1.30 -11.44 -23.53
C MET A 635 -1.91 -10.42 -22.58
N CYS A 636 -1.42 -9.18 -22.62
CA CYS A 636 -1.94 -8.04 -21.87
C CYS A 636 -3.00 -7.26 -22.64
N TYR A 637 -3.98 -6.73 -21.91
CA TYR A 637 -5.10 -5.95 -22.47
C TYR A 637 -5.69 -4.92 -21.50
N LYS A 638 -6.43 -3.95 -22.06
CA LYS A 638 -7.30 -2.98 -21.39
C LYS A 638 -8.55 -2.72 -22.23
N PHE A 639 -9.61 -2.22 -21.61
CA PHE A 639 -10.77 -1.67 -22.32
C PHE A 639 -10.58 -0.18 -22.58
N GLY A 640 -10.69 0.25 -23.84
CA GLY A 640 -10.92 1.65 -24.19
C GLY A 640 -12.43 1.91 -24.17
N ILE A 641 -12.90 2.86 -23.35
CA ILE A 641 -14.33 3.18 -23.21
C ILE A 641 -14.59 4.61 -23.67
N LEU A 642 -15.49 4.80 -24.63
CA LEU A 642 -15.98 6.12 -25.04
C LEU A 642 -17.13 6.52 -24.12
N THR A 643 -16.87 7.45 -23.20
CA THR A 643 -17.83 7.86 -22.17
C THR A 643 -19.02 8.59 -22.79
N LYS A 644 -20.14 8.69 -22.06
CA LYS A 644 -21.32 9.45 -22.54
C LYS A 644 -21.01 10.92 -22.88
N HIS A 645 -19.93 11.47 -22.32
CA HIS A 645 -19.45 12.84 -22.56
C HIS A 645 -18.54 12.97 -23.80
N GLY A 646 -18.24 11.87 -24.50
CA GLY A 646 -17.55 11.88 -25.80
C GLY A 646 -16.02 11.88 -25.75
N HIS A 647 -15.41 11.56 -24.60
CA HIS A 647 -13.97 11.33 -24.46
C HIS A 647 -13.68 9.85 -24.20
N TRP A 648 -12.47 9.38 -24.53
CA TRP A 648 -12.02 8.02 -24.25
C TRP A 648 -11.32 7.94 -22.87
N VAL A 649 -11.58 6.86 -22.13
CA VAL A 649 -10.79 6.43 -20.96
C VAL A 649 -10.27 5.02 -21.17
N GLU A 650 -9.17 4.64 -20.51
CA GLU A 650 -8.63 3.27 -20.56
C GLU A 650 -8.70 2.60 -19.19
N ARG A 651 -9.27 1.38 -19.16
CA ARG A 651 -9.56 0.64 -17.93
C ARG A 651 -8.94 -0.75 -17.94
N ALA A 652 -8.42 -1.17 -16.79
CA ALA A 652 -8.26 -2.60 -16.48
C ALA A 652 -9.64 -3.28 -16.44
N ASP A 653 -9.65 -4.59 -16.65
CA ASP A 653 -10.86 -5.42 -16.54
C ASP A 653 -11.24 -5.61 -15.05
N PRO A 654 -12.46 -5.23 -14.61
CA PRO A 654 -12.96 -5.53 -13.26
C PRO A 654 -12.93 -7.04 -12.94
N MET A 655 -13.08 -7.87 -13.98
CA MET A 655 -13.10 -9.33 -13.93
C MET A 655 -11.77 -9.93 -14.41
N ALA A 656 -10.66 -9.19 -14.30
CA ALA A 656 -9.33 -9.71 -14.61
C ALA A 656 -8.99 -10.93 -13.74
N PHE A 657 -8.63 -12.06 -14.38
CA PHE A 657 -8.15 -13.26 -13.69
C PHE A 657 -6.63 -13.26 -13.46
N GLY A 658 -5.92 -12.27 -14.02
CA GLY A 658 -4.50 -12.01 -13.84
C GLY A 658 -4.13 -10.64 -14.40
N THR A 659 -2.92 -10.18 -14.08
CA THR A 659 -2.50 -8.78 -14.21
C THR A 659 -1.05 -8.65 -14.70
N GLU A 660 -0.61 -7.41 -14.91
CA GLU A 660 0.81 -7.04 -14.86
C GLU A 660 1.26 -6.73 -13.42
N VAL A 661 2.56 -6.88 -13.16
CA VAL A 661 3.14 -6.55 -11.86
C VAL A 661 3.11 -5.02 -11.65
N PRO A 662 2.52 -4.52 -10.55
CA PRO A 662 2.51 -3.09 -10.25
C PRO A 662 3.92 -2.47 -10.26
N PRO A 663 4.11 -1.24 -10.76
CA PRO A 663 3.07 -0.24 -11.07
C PRO A 663 2.44 -0.35 -12.47
N GLN A 664 2.65 -1.44 -13.21
CA GLN A 664 1.91 -1.68 -14.45
C GLN A 664 0.44 -2.04 -14.18
N THR A 665 -0.42 -1.83 -15.17
CA THR A 665 -1.89 -1.71 -14.97
C THR A 665 -2.74 -2.42 -16.03
N ALA A 666 -2.18 -3.20 -16.95
CA ALA A 666 -3.00 -4.02 -17.83
C ALA A 666 -3.49 -5.30 -17.14
N SER A 667 -4.67 -5.74 -17.56
CA SER A 667 -5.16 -7.09 -17.28
C SER A 667 -4.44 -8.08 -18.19
N ARG A 668 -4.34 -9.34 -17.76
CA ARG A 668 -3.72 -10.42 -18.53
C ARG A 668 -4.74 -11.51 -18.80
N VAL A 669 -4.79 -12.00 -20.04
CA VAL A 669 -5.60 -13.19 -20.37
C VAL A 669 -5.00 -14.40 -19.65
N VAL A 670 -5.79 -15.11 -18.86
CA VAL A 670 -5.37 -16.31 -18.12
C VAL A 670 -6.24 -17.49 -18.53
N GLU A 671 -5.60 -18.64 -18.74
CA GLU A 671 -6.27 -19.94 -18.77
C GLU A 671 -5.65 -20.80 -17.66
N SER A 672 -6.42 -21.07 -16.60
CA SER A 672 -6.00 -22.02 -15.58
C SER A 672 -5.83 -23.41 -16.19
N ARG A 673 -4.74 -24.08 -15.84
CA ARG A 673 -4.50 -25.50 -16.14
C ARG A 673 -4.16 -26.28 -14.87
N TYR A 674 -4.43 -25.69 -13.71
CA TYR A 674 -4.22 -26.31 -12.42
C TYR A 674 -5.23 -27.43 -12.15
N ALA A 675 -4.79 -28.46 -11.43
CA ALA A 675 -5.64 -29.51 -10.90
C ALA A 675 -5.22 -29.76 -9.44
N PHE A 676 -6.12 -29.41 -8.53
CA PHE A 676 -5.98 -29.65 -7.09
C PHE A 676 -5.92 -31.16 -6.77
N LYS A 677 -5.42 -31.48 -5.57
CA LYS A 677 -5.25 -32.84 -5.03
C LYS A 677 -5.81 -32.95 -3.61
N ASP A 678 -6.63 -31.97 -3.23
CA ASP A 678 -7.19 -31.75 -1.91
C ASP A 678 -8.61 -32.29 -1.73
N ASP A 679 -9.09 -33.15 -2.64
CA ASP A 679 -10.40 -33.84 -2.60
C ASP A 679 -10.77 -34.35 -1.19
N ALA A 680 -9.78 -34.84 -0.44
CA ALA A 680 -9.95 -35.34 0.93
C ALA A 680 -10.19 -34.20 1.94
N TRP A 681 -9.42 -33.11 1.87
CA TRP A 681 -9.61 -31.90 2.69
C TRP A 681 -10.97 -31.26 2.42
N MET A 682 -11.31 -31.07 1.14
CA MET A 682 -12.58 -30.46 0.74
C MET A 682 -13.79 -31.29 1.19
N ALA A 683 -13.67 -32.61 1.22
CA ALA A 683 -14.70 -33.51 1.76
C ALA A 683 -14.76 -33.53 3.30
N GLU A 684 -13.63 -33.39 4.00
CA GLU A 684 -13.57 -33.31 5.46
C GLU A 684 -14.10 -31.96 5.98
N ARG A 685 -13.71 -30.85 5.33
CA ARG A 685 -14.26 -29.50 5.56
C ARG A 685 -15.79 -29.51 5.46
N ALA A 686 -16.33 -29.99 4.33
CA ALA A 686 -17.77 -30.03 4.11
C ALA A 686 -18.57 -30.94 5.08
N ALA A 687 -17.89 -31.75 5.89
CA ALA A 687 -18.47 -32.60 6.93
C ALA A 687 -18.24 -32.08 8.37
N THR A 688 -17.49 -30.98 8.54
CA THR A 688 -17.03 -30.44 9.83
C THR A 688 -17.66 -29.07 10.10
N ASP A 689 -18.00 -28.78 11.36
CA ASP A 689 -18.33 -27.42 11.78
C ASP A 689 -17.07 -26.74 12.35
N PRO A 690 -16.55 -25.65 11.74
CA PRO A 690 -15.36 -24.95 12.22
C PRO A 690 -15.54 -24.30 13.61
N LEU A 691 -16.78 -24.16 14.10
CA LEU A 691 -17.08 -23.64 15.44
C LEU A 691 -16.79 -24.66 16.54
N ASP A 692 -17.00 -25.95 16.28
CA ASP A 692 -16.75 -27.06 17.22
C ASP A 692 -15.32 -27.63 17.09
N ALA A 693 -14.53 -27.14 16.13
CA ALA A 693 -13.17 -27.58 15.82
C ALA A 693 -12.07 -26.66 16.44
N PRO A 694 -10.81 -27.13 16.53
CA PRO A 694 -9.68 -26.30 16.94
C PRO A 694 -9.24 -25.33 15.82
N MET A 695 -9.53 -24.04 15.98
CA MET A 695 -9.04 -22.98 15.09
C MET A 695 -7.99 -22.12 15.81
N SER A 696 -6.73 -22.30 15.42
CA SER A 696 -5.61 -21.43 15.78
C SER A 696 -4.91 -20.97 14.52
N VAL A 697 -4.90 -19.65 14.31
CA VAL A 697 -4.61 -18.96 13.06
C VAL A 697 -3.26 -18.24 13.14
N TYR A 698 -2.45 -18.39 12.10
CA TYR A 698 -1.25 -17.59 11.87
C TYR A 698 -1.55 -16.55 10.78
N GLU A 699 -1.62 -15.27 11.13
CA GLU A 699 -1.90 -14.18 10.17
C GLU A 699 -0.59 -13.72 9.49
N VAL A 700 -0.60 -13.58 8.16
CA VAL A 700 0.59 -13.45 7.31
C VAL A 700 0.40 -12.43 6.18
N HIS A 701 1.29 -11.43 6.11
CA HIS A 701 1.51 -10.65 4.90
C HIS A 701 2.55 -11.33 4.00
N LEU A 702 2.11 -11.95 2.90
CA LEU A 702 2.95 -12.78 2.04
C LEU A 702 4.24 -12.09 1.57
N GLY A 703 4.17 -10.80 1.20
CA GLY A 703 5.31 -10.06 0.67
C GLY A 703 6.40 -9.72 1.69
N SER A 704 6.12 -9.82 2.99
CA SER A 704 7.05 -9.42 4.05
C SER A 704 7.29 -10.48 5.13
N TRP A 705 6.58 -11.61 5.10
CA TRP A 705 6.93 -12.79 5.90
C TRP A 705 8.38 -13.21 5.65
N ARG A 706 8.75 -13.41 4.38
CA ARG A 706 10.13 -13.52 3.90
C ARG A 706 10.23 -12.78 2.56
N PRO A 707 10.80 -11.55 2.52
CA PRO A 707 10.84 -10.75 1.30
C PRO A 707 11.53 -11.47 0.13
N GLY A 708 10.90 -11.42 -1.05
CA GLY A 708 11.44 -11.98 -2.28
C GLY A 708 11.07 -13.44 -2.59
N LEU A 709 10.16 -14.07 -1.83
CA LEU A 709 9.55 -15.36 -2.18
C LEU A 709 8.33 -15.15 -3.10
N GLY A 710 8.14 -16.06 -4.07
CA GLY A 710 6.88 -16.20 -4.79
C GLY A 710 5.97 -17.25 -4.14
N TYR A 711 4.78 -17.46 -4.71
CA TYR A 711 3.81 -18.45 -4.23
C TYR A 711 4.39 -19.89 -4.22
N ARG A 712 5.34 -20.19 -5.13
CA ARG A 712 6.00 -21.51 -5.21
C ARG A 712 6.97 -21.74 -4.04
N GLU A 713 7.77 -20.75 -3.68
CA GLU A 713 8.72 -20.84 -2.57
C GLU A 713 8.01 -20.73 -1.21
N LEU A 714 6.90 -19.97 -1.14
CA LEU A 714 5.99 -19.97 0.01
C LEU A 714 5.35 -21.36 0.22
N ALA A 715 4.96 -22.05 -0.86
CA ALA A 715 4.38 -23.39 -0.79
C ALA A 715 5.34 -24.48 -0.28
N GLU A 716 6.65 -24.18 -0.21
CA GLU A 716 7.65 -24.99 0.50
C GLU A 716 7.86 -24.44 1.92
N GLN A 717 8.33 -23.20 2.04
CA GLN A 717 8.84 -22.66 3.31
C GLN A 717 7.74 -22.30 4.33
N LEU A 718 6.64 -21.69 3.90
CA LEU A 718 5.56 -21.31 4.80
C LEU A 718 4.80 -22.56 5.27
N VAL A 719 4.56 -23.50 4.36
CA VAL A 719 3.92 -24.79 4.67
C VAL A 719 4.74 -25.59 5.69
N GLU A 720 6.06 -25.71 5.51
CA GLU A 720 6.93 -26.32 6.52
C GLU A 720 6.82 -25.60 7.87
N TYR A 721 6.86 -24.26 7.88
CA TYR A 721 6.86 -23.47 9.10
C TYR A 721 5.55 -23.56 9.89
N VAL A 722 4.39 -23.35 9.25
CA VAL A 722 3.10 -23.39 9.96
C VAL A 722 2.76 -24.79 10.45
N THR A 723 3.15 -25.83 9.68
CA THR A 723 3.02 -27.24 10.09
C THR A 723 3.92 -27.56 11.29
N TRP A 724 5.16 -27.06 11.29
CA TRP A 724 6.08 -27.22 12.41
C TRP A 724 5.59 -26.49 13.67
N MET A 725 5.10 -25.26 13.54
CA MET A 725 4.45 -24.48 14.61
C MET A 725 3.11 -25.08 15.06
N GLY A 726 2.51 -25.95 14.26
CA GLY A 726 1.29 -26.69 14.62
C GLY A 726 0.00 -25.89 14.60
N PHE A 727 -0.03 -24.73 13.93
CA PHE A 727 -1.29 -24.00 13.68
C PHE A 727 -2.27 -24.87 12.89
N THR A 728 -3.56 -24.54 12.91
CA THR A 728 -4.56 -25.24 12.06
C THR A 728 -4.95 -24.43 10.83
N HIS A 729 -4.73 -23.12 10.83
CA HIS A 729 -5.04 -22.24 9.72
C HIS A 729 -3.94 -21.19 9.50
N VAL A 730 -3.83 -20.71 8.27
CA VAL A 730 -3.12 -19.47 7.92
C VAL A 730 -4.14 -18.44 7.41
N GLU A 731 -4.00 -17.17 7.83
CA GLU A 731 -4.83 -16.06 7.36
C GLU A 731 -3.96 -15.11 6.54
N PHE A 732 -4.28 -14.98 5.25
CA PHE A 732 -3.55 -14.10 4.35
C PHE A 732 -4.20 -12.73 4.29
N MET A 733 -3.43 -11.70 4.64
CA MET A 733 -3.73 -10.31 4.31
C MET A 733 -3.97 -10.16 2.79
N PRO A 734 -4.76 -9.18 2.31
CA PRO A 734 -5.50 -9.31 1.05
C PRO A 734 -4.63 -9.69 -0.16
N VAL A 735 -4.84 -10.90 -0.66
CA VAL A 735 -4.06 -11.45 -1.79
C VAL A 735 -4.53 -10.97 -3.16
N ALA A 736 -5.67 -10.28 -3.24
CA ALA A 736 -6.19 -9.69 -4.48
C ALA A 736 -5.27 -8.56 -4.99
N GLU A 737 -5.22 -8.33 -6.32
CA GLU A 737 -4.29 -7.35 -6.87
C GLU A 737 -4.64 -5.91 -6.47
N HIS A 738 -3.62 -5.22 -5.96
CA HIS A 738 -3.63 -3.87 -5.42
C HIS A 738 -2.38 -3.12 -5.92
N PRO A 739 -2.44 -1.81 -6.26
CA PRO A 739 -1.30 -1.13 -6.89
C PRO A 739 -0.19 -0.80 -5.89
N PHE A 740 -0.55 -0.35 -4.69
CA PHE A 740 0.41 0.16 -3.69
C PHE A 740 0.63 -0.85 -2.55
N GLY A 741 1.86 -1.35 -2.40
CA GLY A 741 2.22 -2.32 -1.35
C GLY A 741 2.10 -1.77 0.08
N GLY A 742 2.24 -0.46 0.27
CA GLY A 742 1.99 0.20 1.56
C GLY A 742 0.52 0.23 2.00
N SER A 743 -0.42 -0.23 1.16
CA SER A 743 -1.80 -0.51 1.58
C SER A 743 -1.98 -1.90 2.22
N TRP A 744 -0.92 -2.71 2.25
CA TRP A 744 -0.88 -4.10 2.74
C TRP A 744 -1.89 -5.07 2.07
N GLY A 745 -2.52 -4.63 0.98
CA GLY A 745 -3.58 -5.35 0.27
C GLY A 745 -4.94 -4.65 0.30
N TYR A 746 -5.21 -3.78 1.28
CA TYR A 746 -6.56 -3.24 1.52
C TYR A 746 -7.05 -2.22 0.48
N GLN A 747 -6.22 -1.81 -0.48
CA GLN A 747 -6.65 -0.98 -1.62
C GLN A 747 -6.68 -1.79 -2.93
N VAL A 748 -7.60 -2.76 -2.99
CA VAL A 748 -7.76 -3.70 -4.12
C VAL A 748 -8.29 -3.01 -5.38
N THR A 749 -7.69 -3.32 -6.54
CA THR A 749 -8.10 -2.84 -7.87
C THR A 749 -8.55 -3.95 -8.82
N SER A 750 -8.10 -5.20 -8.65
CA SER A 750 -8.55 -6.33 -9.47
C SER A 750 -8.94 -7.52 -8.59
N TYR A 751 -10.19 -7.48 -8.12
CA TYR A 751 -10.78 -8.40 -7.17
C TYR A 751 -10.74 -9.88 -7.56
N TYR A 752 -10.68 -10.18 -8.87
CA TYR A 752 -10.67 -11.54 -9.42
C TYR A 752 -9.25 -12.06 -9.78
N ALA A 753 -8.19 -11.32 -9.45
CA ALA A 753 -6.80 -11.73 -9.67
C ALA A 753 -6.02 -11.80 -8.34
N PRO A 754 -5.35 -12.92 -8.01
CA PRO A 754 -4.30 -12.90 -6.99
C PRO A 754 -3.11 -12.06 -7.46
N SER A 755 -2.44 -11.38 -6.53
CA SER A 755 -1.40 -10.39 -6.85
C SER A 755 -0.23 -11.01 -7.60
N SER A 756 0.01 -10.48 -8.79
CA SER A 756 1.05 -10.93 -9.73
C SER A 756 2.48 -10.73 -9.20
N ARG A 757 2.66 -9.99 -8.10
CA ARG A 757 3.92 -9.85 -7.35
C ARG A 757 4.56 -11.19 -6.99
N PHE A 758 3.75 -12.23 -6.76
CA PHE A 758 4.21 -13.52 -6.25
C PHE A 758 4.13 -14.66 -7.27
N GLY A 759 3.60 -14.43 -8.48
CA GLY A 759 3.55 -15.43 -9.55
C GLY A 759 2.27 -15.42 -10.38
N HIS A 760 2.01 -16.53 -11.06
CA HIS A 760 0.77 -16.79 -11.80
C HIS A 760 -0.35 -17.24 -10.85
N PRO A 761 -1.64 -17.06 -11.17
CA PRO A 761 -2.75 -17.56 -10.33
C PRO A 761 -2.68 -19.07 -10.00
N ASP A 762 -2.18 -19.89 -10.93
CA ASP A 762 -1.98 -21.34 -10.70
C ASP A 762 -0.79 -21.66 -9.76
N ASP A 763 0.01 -20.65 -9.40
CA ASP A 763 1.01 -20.74 -8.33
C ASP A 763 0.36 -20.47 -6.96
N PHE A 764 -0.61 -19.54 -6.87
CA PHE A 764 -1.42 -19.37 -5.65
C PHE A 764 -2.30 -20.59 -5.38
N ARG A 765 -2.93 -21.17 -6.43
CA ARG A 765 -3.63 -22.48 -6.31
C ARG A 765 -2.71 -23.58 -5.76
N TYR A 766 -1.44 -23.58 -6.15
CA TYR A 766 -0.46 -24.53 -5.62
C TYR A 766 -0.11 -24.27 -4.14
N LEU A 767 -0.01 -23.02 -3.69
CA LEU A 767 0.16 -22.71 -2.27
C LEU A 767 -1.00 -23.27 -1.45
N VAL A 768 -2.25 -23.05 -1.89
CA VAL A 768 -3.44 -23.60 -1.23
C VAL A 768 -3.46 -25.14 -1.26
N ASP A 769 -3.21 -25.77 -2.41
CA ASP A 769 -3.13 -27.24 -2.56
C ASP A 769 -2.11 -27.87 -1.60
N GLN A 770 -0.95 -27.23 -1.38
CA GLN A 770 0.08 -27.71 -0.43
C GLN A 770 -0.28 -27.45 1.04
N LEU A 771 -0.99 -26.38 1.37
CA LEU A 771 -1.53 -26.15 2.73
C LEU A 771 -2.59 -27.21 3.09
N HIS A 772 -3.54 -27.46 2.19
CA HIS A 772 -4.56 -28.50 2.36
C HIS A 772 -3.93 -29.91 2.47
N GLN A 773 -2.91 -30.23 1.67
CA GLN A 773 -2.14 -31.49 1.79
C GLN A 773 -1.34 -31.61 3.10
N ALA A 774 -1.05 -30.49 3.79
CA ALA A 774 -0.45 -30.48 5.11
C ALA A 774 -1.48 -30.50 6.27
N GLY A 775 -2.78 -30.40 5.96
CA GLY A 775 -3.85 -30.28 6.94
C GLY A 775 -3.97 -28.88 7.57
N ILE A 776 -3.62 -27.84 6.80
CA ILE A 776 -3.68 -26.43 7.20
C ILE A 776 -4.73 -25.73 6.35
N GLY A 777 -5.72 -25.11 7.00
CA GLY A 777 -6.75 -24.35 6.30
C GLY A 777 -6.31 -22.95 5.89
N VAL A 778 -6.93 -22.41 4.84
CA VAL A 778 -6.62 -21.10 4.26
C VAL A 778 -7.76 -20.12 4.48
N ILE A 779 -7.46 -19.04 5.20
CA ILE A 779 -8.30 -17.85 5.35
C ILE A 779 -7.73 -16.73 4.48
N VAL A 780 -8.58 -15.95 3.82
CA VAL A 780 -8.17 -14.78 3.02
C VAL A 780 -8.94 -13.54 3.46
N ASP A 781 -8.22 -12.44 3.65
CA ASP A 781 -8.82 -11.12 3.84
C ASP A 781 -9.49 -10.65 2.55
N TRP A 782 -10.80 -10.44 2.65
CA TRP A 782 -11.67 -10.00 1.58
C TRP A 782 -12.13 -8.57 1.87
N VAL A 783 -12.02 -7.69 0.87
CA VAL A 783 -12.15 -6.23 1.05
C VAL A 783 -13.36 -5.65 0.28
N PRO A 784 -14.61 -6.03 0.62
CA PRO A 784 -15.82 -5.53 -0.04
C PRO A 784 -16.24 -4.15 0.47
N ALA A 785 -15.54 -3.54 1.42
CA ALA A 785 -15.91 -2.27 2.03
C ALA A 785 -15.71 -1.08 1.07
N HIS A 786 -14.54 -1.01 0.44
CA HIS A 786 -14.12 0.11 -0.40
C HIS A 786 -13.11 -0.30 -1.47
N PHE A 787 -12.82 0.62 -2.40
CA PHE A 787 -11.78 0.52 -3.43
C PHE A 787 -11.08 1.88 -3.65
N PRO A 788 -9.85 1.95 -4.18
CA PRO A 788 -9.13 3.21 -4.32
C PRO A 788 -9.63 4.04 -5.52
N LYS A 789 -9.19 5.30 -5.60
CA LYS A 789 -9.64 6.29 -6.62
C LYS A 789 -8.94 6.17 -7.99
N ASP A 790 -8.12 5.14 -8.19
CA ASP A 790 -7.39 4.86 -9.43
C ASP A 790 -8.26 4.94 -10.71
N GLU A 791 -8.03 5.96 -11.54
CA GLU A 791 -8.80 6.22 -12.76
C GLU A 791 -8.61 5.18 -13.87
N TRP A 792 -7.65 4.26 -13.73
CA TRP A 792 -7.47 3.10 -14.61
C TRP A 792 -8.21 1.85 -14.09
N ALA A 793 -8.73 1.87 -12.86
CA ALA A 793 -9.46 0.78 -12.22
C ALA A 793 -10.98 1.07 -12.20
N LEU A 794 -11.68 0.84 -11.09
CA LEU A 794 -13.14 0.90 -10.99
C LEU A 794 -13.72 2.34 -10.89
N ALA A 795 -12.93 3.33 -10.50
CA ALA A 795 -13.38 4.69 -10.17
C ALA A 795 -13.95 5.44 -11.39
N LYS A 796 -15.26 5.74 -11.39
CA LYS A 796 -16.01 6.32 -12.51
C LYS A 796 -15.90 5.50 -13.82
N PHE A 797 -15.91 4.16 -13.71
CA PHE A 797 -15.50 3.21 -14.75
C PHE A 797 -15.88 3.58 -16.21
N ASP A 798 -17.16 3.87 -16.50
CA ASP A 798 -17.65 4.21 -17.84
C ASP A 798 -17.84 5.73 -18.10
N GLY A 799 -17.17 6.55 -17.28
CA GLY A 799 -17.23 8.01 -17.26
C GLY A 799 -18.17 8.59 -16.21
N GLU A 800 -18.84 7.74 -15.43
CA GLU A 800 -19.81 8.09 -14.40
C GLU A 800 -19.67 7.16 -13.19
N ALA A 801 -20.21 7.56 -12.04
CA ALA A 801 -20.29 6.70 -10.86
C ALA A 801 -21.04 5.39 -11.19
N LEU A 802 -20.32 4.27 -11.16
CA LEU A 802 -20.79 2.98 -11.65
C LEU A 802 -20.73 1.92 -10.55
N TYR A 803 -19.55 1.70 -9.99
CA TYR A 803 -19.30 0.80 -8.87
C TYR A 803 -19.46 1.52 -7.54
N GLU A 804 -19.10 2.80 -7.48
CA GLU A 804 -19.28 3.68 -6.33
C GLU A 804 -20.70 4.25 -6.24
N HIS A 805 -21.09 4.73 -5.05
CA HIS A 805 -22.36 5.44 -4.89
C HIS A 805 -22.24 6.91 -5.36
N ALA A 806 -23.20 7.36 -6.19
CA ALA A 806 -23.12 8.67 -6.87
C ALA A 806 -23.36 9.91 -5.97
N ASP A 807 -23.82 9.71 -4.72
CA ASP A 807 -23.83 10.74 -3.67
C ASP A 807 -22.56 10.58 -2.81
N PRO A 808 -21.59 11.51 -2.84
CA PRO A 808 -20.33 11.39 -2.09
C PRO A 808 -20.52 11.24 -0.58
N MET A 809 -21.64 11.70 -0.01
CA MET A 809 -21.99 11.50 1.42
C MET A 809 -22.17 10.01 1.79
N GLN A 810 -22.28 9.14 0.78
CA GLN A 810 -22.43 7.68 0.89
C GLN A 810 -21.40 6.92 0.03
N GLY A 811 -20.72 7.60 -0.90
CA GLY A 811 -19.81 7.01 -1.90
C GLY A 811 -18.33 7.15 -1.61
N GLU A 812 -17.91 7.87 -0.56
CA GLU A 812 -16.50 8.09 -0.22
C GLU A 812 -16.23 7.93 1.28
N HIS A 813 -15.11 7.31 1.65
CA HIS A 813 -14.56 7.38 3.01
C HIS A 813 -13.60 8.57 3.12
N PRO A 814 -13.95 9.64 3.88
CA PRO A 814 -13.20 10.88 3.85
C PRO A 814 -11.79 10.74 4.45
N ASP A 815 -11.65 10.04 5.59
CA ASP A 815 -10.36 9.86 6.27
C ASP A 815 -9.41 8.88 5.54
N TRP A 816 -9.92 8.10 4.57
CA TRP A 816 -9.16 7.09 3.81
C TRP A 816 -8.89 7.49 2.34
N GLY A 817 -9.61 8.49 1.83
CA GLY A 817 -9.56 8.87 0.41
C GLY A 817 -10.16 7.84 -0.56
N THR A 818 -10.79 6.77 -0.09
CA THR A 818 -11.30 5.64 -0.91
C THR A 818 -12.79 5.78 -1.27
N LEU A 819 -13.22 5.01 -2.28
CA LEU A 819 -14.61 4.96 -2.77
C LEU A 819 -15.37 3.77 -2.19
N ILE A 820 -16.64 3.97 -1.85
CA ILE A 820 -17.54 2.99 -1.25
C ILE A 820 -18.42 2.37 -2.33
N PHE A 821 -18.50 1.04 -2.35
CA PHE A 821 -19.35 0.32 -3.29
C PHE A 821 -20.83 0.68 -3.13
N ASN A 822 -21.52 0.81 -4.26
CA ASN A 822 -22.96 0.98 -4.30
C ASN A 822 -23.67 -0.36 -4.02
N PHE A 823 -23.71 -0.77 -2.76
CA PHE A 823 -24.41 -1.98 -2.31
C PHE A 823 -25.92 -1.97 -2.62
N GLY A 824 -26.50 -0.81 -2.97
CA GLY A 824 -27.87 -0.72 -3.48
C GLY A 824 -28.02 -1.23 -4.92
N ARG A 825 -26.96 -1.17 -5.73
CA ARG A 825 -26.97 -1.48 -7.15
C ARG A 825 -26.81 -2.98 -7.43
N THR A 826 -27.74 -3.50 -8.21
CA THR A 826 -27.91 -4.91 -8.56
C THR A 826 -26.62 -5.57 -9.09
N GLU A 827 -25.98 -4.96 -10.08
CA GLU A 827 -24.80 -5.55 -10.75
C GLU A 827 -23.54 -5.45 -9.86
N VAL A 828 -23.43 -4.40 -9.05
CA VAL A 828 -22.32 -4.18 -8.10
C VAL A 828 -22.41 -5.15 -6.92
N ARG A 829 -23.63 -5.38 -6.39
CA ARG A 829 -23.90 -6.43 -5.40
C ARG A 829 -23.46 -7.80 -5.94
N ASN A 830 -23.84 -8.12 -7.18
CA ASN A 830 -23.50 -9.38 -7.81
C ASN A 830 -21.99 -9.53 -8.07
N PHE A 831 -21.31 -8.46 -8.48
CA PHE A 831 -19.85 -8.43 -8.61
C PHE A 831 -19.15 -8.82 -7.31
N LEU A 832 -19.60 -8.32 -6.15
CA LEU A 832 -19.05 -8.66 -4.85
C LEU A 832 -19.47 -10.06 -4.36
N VAL A 833 -20.76 -10.42 -4.44
CA VAL A 833 -21.24 -11.76 -4.00
C VAL A 833 -20.58 -12.87 -4.79
N ALA A 834 -20.44 -12.73 -6.12
CA ALA A 834 -19.70 -13.68 -6.93
C ALA A 834 -18.18 -13.65 -6.67
N ASN A 835 -17.63 -12.55 -6.18
CA ASN A 835 -16.19 -12.49 -5.84
C ASN A 835 -15.87 -13.30 -4.57
N ALA A 836 -16.74 -13.26 -3.55
CA ALA A 836 -16.61 -14.14 -2.39
C ALA A 836 -16.64 -15.62 -2.81
N LEU A 837 -17.59 -16.00 -3.66
CA LEU A 837 -17.69 -17.38 -4.18
C LEU A 837 -16.48 -17.77 -5.04
N TYR A 838 -15.95 -16.86 -5.85
CA TYR A 838 -14.79 -17.10 -6.70
C TYR A 838 -13.54 -17.51 -5.90
N TRP A 839 -13.26 -16.88 -4.75
CA TRP A 839 -12.16 -17.31 -3.88
C TRP A 839 -12.38 -18.68 -3.24
N LEU A 840 -13.61 -18.97 -2.79
CA LEU A 840 -13.97 -20.26 -2.19
C LEU A 840 -13.98 -21.42 -3.20
N GLU A 841 -14.26 -21.16 -4.48
CA GLU A 841 -14.51 -22.20 -5.50
C GLU A 841 -13.39 -22.34 -6.54
N GLU A 842 -12.81 -21.23 -7.04
CA GLU A 842 -11.73 -21.29 -8.05
C GLU A 842 -10.33 -21.30 -7.42
N PHE A 843 -10.23 -21.03 -6.11
CA PHE A 843 -9.00 -21.12 -5.32
C PHE A 843 -9.13 -21.99 -4.06
N HIS A 844 -10.28 -22.65 -3.85
CA HIS A 844 -10.55 -23.58 -2.74
C HIS A 844 -10.48 -23.00 -1.31
N VAL A 845 -10.35 -21.68 -1.14
CA VAL A 845 -10.21 -21.00 0.17
C VAL A 845 -11.26 -21.49 1.19
N ASP A 846 -10.86 -21.69 2.45
CA ASP A 846 -11.72 -22.23 3.51
C ASP A 846 -12.50 -21.15 4.27
N ALA A 847 -12.00 -19.93 4.32
CA ALA A 847 -12.68 -18.83 5.00
C ALA A 847 -12.34 -17.46 4.45
N LEU A 848 -13.26 -16.51 4.61
CA LEU A 848 -13.06 -15.10 4.27
C LEU A 848 -13.21 -14.22 5.51
N ARG A 849 -12.18 -13.40 5.79
CA ARG A 849 -12.20 -12.37 6.85
C ARG A 849 -12.52 -11.03 6.22
N VAL A 850 -13.51 -10.32 6.75
CA VAL A 850 -13.91 -8.98 6.29
C VAL A 850 -13.42 -7.93 7.29
N ASP A 851 -12.57 -7.03 6.79
CA ASP A 851 -12.07 -5.89 7.53
C ASP A 851 -13.13 -4.80 7.72
N ALA A 852 -12.99 -4.01 8.80
CA ALA A 852 -13.71 -2.76 9.03
C ALA A 852 -15.22 -2.83 8.73
N VAL A 853 -15.94 -3.88 9.15
CA VAL A 853 -17.37 -4.07 8.81
C VAL A 853 -18.23 -2.90 9.31
N ALA A 854 -17.81 -2.23 10.39
CA ALA A 854 -18.43 -1.00 10.88
C ALA A 854 -18.44 0.14 9.84
N SER A 855 -17.44 0.21 8.94
CA SER A 855 -17.37 1.20 7.85
C SER A 855 -18.48 1.01 6.82
N MET A 856 -18.90 -0.24 6.60
CA MET A 856 -19.98 -0.61 5.70
C MET A 856 -21.34 -0.40 6.35
N LEU A 857 -21.48 -0.80 7.62
CA LEU A 857 -22.75 -0.82 8.37
C LEU A 857 -23.31 0.58 8.67
N TYR A 858 -22.48 1.62 8.66
CA TYR A 858 -22.83 2.93 9.21
C TYR A 858 -22.64 4.10 8.23
N LEU A 859 -23.74 4.80 7.94
CA LEU A 859 -23.76 6.00 7.10
C LEU A 859 -23.03 7.17 7.77
N ASP A 860 -22.90 7.19 9.10
CA ASP A 860 -22.16 8.17 9.90
C ASP A 860 -20.70 7.79 10.20
N TYR A 861 -20.21 6.63 9.72
CA TYR A 861 -18.82 6.21 9.94
C TYR A 861 -17.84 7.25 9.37
N SER A 862 -16.89 7.71 10.19
CA SER A 862 -15.87 8.70 9.80
C SER A 862 -16.45 10.07 9.34
N ARG A 863 -17.72 10.38 9.67
CA ARG A 863 -18.41 11.62 9.20
C ARG A 863 -18.95 12.45 10.36
N ALA A 864 -18.75 13.77 10.31
CA ALA A 864 -19.30 14.72 11.28
C ALA A 864 -20.81 14.99 11.04
N GLU A 865 -21.47 15.65 11.99
CA GLU A 865 -22.87 16.06 11.85
C GLU A 865 -23.06 16.93 10.59
N GLY A 866 -24.03 16.56 9.74
CA GLY A 866 -24.30 17.21 8.46
C GLY A 866 -23.47 16.70 7.27
N GLN A 867 -22.43 15.88 7.49
CA GLN A 867 -21.64 15.24 6.40
C GLN A 867 -22.23 13.89 5.95
N TRP A 868 -23.21 13.35 6.66
CA TRP A 868 -23.96 12.13 6.32
C TRP A 868 -25.47 12.37 6.29
N ARG A 869 -26.26 11.37 5.90
CA ARG A 869 -27.74 11.40 5.91
C ARG A 869 -28.30 10.10 6.47
N PRO A 870 -29.41 10.14 7.23
CA PRO A 870 -30.05 8.93 7.73
C PRO A 870 -30.74 8.13 6.63
N ASN A 871 -30.91 6.84 6.88
CA ASN A 871 -31.65 5.92 6.03
C ASN A 871 -33.15 6.26 5.98
N GLN A 872 -33.90 5.54 5.13
CA GLN A 872 -35.36 5.76 4.93
C GLN A 872 -36.24 5.63 6.19
N PHE A 873 -35.71 5.09 7.31
CA PHE A 873 -36.40 4.98 8.59
C PHE A 873 -35.91 5.99 9.64
N GLY A 874 -34.96 6.86 9.30
CA GLY A 874 -34.35 7.83 10.21
C GLY A 874 -33.18 7.29 11.04
N GLY A 875 -32.74 6.06 10.77
CA GLY A 875 -31.57 5.45 11.40
C GLY A 875 -30.25 5.80 10.69
N ARG A 876 -29.13 5.38 11.26
CA ARG A 876 -27.77 5.56 10.70
C ARG A 876 -27.24 4.33 9.97
N GLU A 877 -28.00 3.24 10.01
CA GLU A 877 -27.65 1.93 9.50
C GLU A 877 -27.76 1.91 7.97
N ASN A 878 -26.71 1.44 7.28
CA ASN A 878 -26.67 1.24 5.84
C ASN A 878 -27.41 -0.06 5.48
N LEU A 879 -28.68 0.07 5.11
CA LEU A 879 -29.58 -1.07 4.89
C LEU A 879 -29.14 -1.92 3.70
N GLU A 880 -28.62 -1.25 2.67
CA GLU A 880 -28.09 -1.83 1.44
C GLU A 880 -26.84 -2.67 1.71
N ALA A 881 -25.91 -2.19 2.55
CA ALA A 881 -24.75 -2.96 3.00
C ALA A 881 -25.12 -4.13 3.91
N ILE A 882 -26.06 -3.94 4.86
CA ILE A 882 -26.58 -5.03 5.70
C ILE A 882 -27.18 -6.14 4.83
N SER A 883 -28.01 -5.79 3.85
CA SER A 883 -28.62 -6.74 2.91
C SER A 883 -27.57 -7.48 2.07
N PHE A 884 -26.53 -6.77 1.61
CA PHE A 884 -25.41 -7.36 0.89
C PHE A 884 -24.61 -8.35 1.75
N LEU A 885 -24.24 -8.00 2.98
CA LEU A 885 -23.52 -8.89 3.90
C LEU A 885 -24.33 -10.15 4.22
N GLN A 886 -25.64 -10.01 4.43
CA GLN A 886 -26.55 -11.14 4.63
C GLN A 886 -26.63 -12.06 3.40
N GLU A 887 -26.67 -11.49 2.18
CA GLU A 887 -26.70 -12.26 0.94
C GLU A 887 -25.37 -12.96 0.64
N ALA A 888 -24.24 -12.29 0.83
CA ALA A 888 -22.91 -12.86 0.66
C ALA A 888 -22.68 -14.04 1.62
N ASN A 889 -22.91 -13.84 2.91
CA ASN A 889 -22.80 -14.90 3.92
C ASN A 889 -23.74 -16.08 3.61
N ALA A 890 -25.04 -15.82 3.39
CA ALA A 890 -26.01 -16.88 3.14
C ALA A 890 -25.73 -17.67 1.85
N THR A 891 -25.14 -17.03 0.83
CA THR A 891 -24.79 -17.69 -0.44
C THR A 891 -23.49 -18.49 -0.31
N ALA A 892 -22.49 -17.97 0.42
CA ALA A 892 -21.23 -18.66 0.71
C ALA A 892 -21.48 -20.01 1.42
N TYR A 893 -22.15 -20.00 2.59
CA TYR A 893 -22.46 -21.23 3.34
C TYR A 893 -23.37 -22.20 2.57
N LYS A 894 -24.26 -21.69 1.70
CA LYS A 894 -25.15 -22.50 0.84
C LYS A 894 -24.36 -23.28 -0.21
N ARG A 895 -23.37 -22.66 -0.86
CA ARG A 895 -22.58 -23.28 -1.94
C ARG A 895 -21.39 -24.07 -1.42
N ASN A 896 -20.76 -23.60 -0.35
CA ASN A 896 -19.53 -24.12 0.21
C ASN A 896 -19.72 -24.48 1.70
N PRO A 897 -20.26 -25.67 2.03
CA PRO A 897 -20.37 -26.12 3.41
C PRO A 897 -19.00 -26.22 4.11
N GLY A 898 -18.99 -26.01 5.43
CA GLY A 898 -17.79 -26.12 6.28
C GLY A 898 -16.82 -24.94 6.21
N ILE A 899 -17.07 -23.94 5.36
CA ILE A 899 -16.31 -22.69 5.35
C ILE A 899 -16.58 -21.85 6.60
N ALA A 900 -15.76 -20.84 6.87
CA ALA A 900 -16.08 -19.78 7.83
C ALA A 900 -16.11 -18.38 7.19
N MET A 901 -17.04 -17.54 7.65
CA MET A 901 -17.05 -16.11 7.35
C MET A 901 -16.73 -15.35 8.63
N ILE A 902 -15.72 -14.48 8.62
CA ILE A 902 -15.18 -13.80 9.81
C ILE A 902 -15.34 -12.29 9.66
N ALA A 903 -15.73 -11.58 10.73
CA ALA A 903 -15.90 -10.12 10.74
C ALA A 903 -15.01 -9.43 11.78
N GLU A 904 -14.31 -8.36 11.39
CA GLU A 904 -13.93 -7.28 12.30
C GLU A 904 -15.09 -6.29 12.42
N GLU A 905 -15.60 -6.07 13.63
CA GLU A 905 -16.70 -5.12 13.87
C GLU A 905 -16.55 -4.48 15.26
N SER A 906 -16.09 -3.22 15.26
CA SER A 906 -15.58 -2.52 16.44
C SER A 906 -16.61 -1.62 17.16
N THR A 907 -17.86 -1.57 16.70
CA THR A 907 -18.92 -0.67 17.22
C THR A 907 -20.05 -1.37 17.99
N ALA A 908 -19.87 -2.67 18.30
CA ALA A 908 -20.83 -3.50 19.05
C ALA A 908 -22.22 -3.61 18.38
N PHE A 909 -22.22 -3.81 17.06
CA PHE A 909 -23.42 -4.19 16.31
C PHE A 909 -23.96 -5.54 16.83
N PRO A 910 -25.28 -5.67 17.07
CA PRO A 910 -25.85 -6.90 17.62
C PRO A 910 -26.12 -7.95 16.53
N GLY A 911 -25.75 -9.20 16.78
CA GLY A 911 -26.11 -10.33 15.94
C GLY A 911 -25.18 -10.56 14.74
N VAL A 912 -23.92 -10.13 14.83
CA VAL A 912 -22.92 -10.29 13.74
C VAL A 912 -22.78 -11.76 13.36
N THR A 913 -22.63 -12.64 14.36
CA THR A 913 -22.44 -14.09 14.19
C THR A 913 -23.74 -14.90 14.23
N LYS A 914 -24.90 -14.24 14.09
CA LYS A 914 -26.20 -14.90 14.14
C LYS A 914 -26.75 -15.14 12.73
N PRO A 915 -27.49 -16.24 12.50
CA PRO A 915 -28.03 -16.55 11.18
C PRO A 915 -28.91 -15.43 10.61
N THR A 916 -28.83 -15.23 9.30
CA THR A 916 -29.64 -14.24 8.57
C THR A 916 -31.14 -14.50 8.70
N SER A 917 -31.54 -15.76 8.90
CA SER A 917 -32.92 -16.19 9.18
C SER A 917 -33.51 -15.66 10.50
N VAL A 918 -32.68 -15.10 11.39
CA VAL A 918 -33.10 -14.39 12.62
C VAL A 918 -32.66 -12.92 12.63
N ASN A 919 -32.42 -12.33 11.45
CA ASN A 919 -31.94 -10.97 11.21
C ASN A 919 -30.50 -10.67 11.70
N GLY A 920 -29.66 -11.69 11.93
CA GLY A 920 -28.22 -11.47 12.10
C GLY A 920 -27.52 -11.15 10.78
N LEU A 921 -26.24 -10.77 10.81
CA LEU A 921 -25.46 -10.52 9.59
C LEU A 921 -25.02 -11.82 8.89
N GLY A 922 -25.04 -12.95 9.59
CA GLY A 922 -24.74 -14.27 9.05
C GLY A 922 -23.26 -14.67 9.05
N PHE A 923 -22.37 -13.92 9.70
CA PHE A 923 -20.98 -14.36 9.87
C PHE A 923 -20.92 -15.61 10.78
N GLY A 924 -19.85 -16.40 10.66
CA GLY A 924 -19.59 -17.54 11.53
C GLY A 924 -18.82 -17.14 12.78
N LEU A 925 -17.86 -16.22 12.64
CA LEU A 925 -16.99 -15.71 13.71
C LEU A 925 -16.89 -14.19 13.68
N LYS A 926 -16.54 -13.60 14.83
CA LYS A 926 -16.24 -12.17 14.99
C LYS A 926 -14.94 -11.97 15.77
N TRP A 927 -14.08 -11.05 15.34
CA TRP A 927 -12.91 -10.61 16.09
C TRP A 927 -13.32 -9.90 17.41
N ASN A 928 -12.76 -10.35 18.52
CA ASN A 928 -13.03 -9.79 19.86
C ASN A 928 -12.12 -8.60 20.17
N MET A 929 -12.37 -7.47 19.49
CA MET A 929 -11.62 -6.22 19.68
C MET A 929 -11.67 -5.70 21.12
N GLY A 930 -12.74 -6.00 21.87
CA GLY A 930 -12.84 -5.67 23.29
C GLY A 930 -11.87 -6.47 24.16
N TRP A 931 -11.83 -7.80 24.01
CA TRP A 931 -10.84 -8.66 24.68
C TRP A 931 -9.41 -8.27 24.32
N MET A 932 -9.14 -7.99 23.04
CA MET A 932 -7.81 -7.58 22.58
C MET A 932 -7.38 -6.29 23.28
N HIS A 933 -8.21 -5.25 23.24
CA HIS A 933 -7.89 -3.95 23.82
C HIS A 933 -7.72 -3.99 25.34
N ASP A 934 -8.66 -4.63 26.06
CA ASP A 934 -8.59 -4.77 27.51
C ASP A 934 -7.37 -5.59 27.94
N SER A 935 -7.11 -6.73 27.28
CA SER A 935 -6.04 -7.65 27.69
C SER A 935 -4.64 -7.12 27.35
N LEU A 936 -4.44 -6.46 26.20
CA LEU A 936 -3.18 -5.77 25.88
C LEU A 936 -2.88 -4.67 26.91
N GLN A 937 -3.85 -3.79 27.20
CA GLN A 937 -3.66 -2.75 28.21
C GLN A 937 -3.49 -3.29 29.64
N TYR A 938 -3.81 -4.55 29.92
CA TYR A 938 -3.52 -5.17 31.21
C TYR A 938 -2.07 -5.67 31.28
N VAL A 939 -1.54 -6.25 30.20
CA VAL A 939 -0.16 -6.74 30.19
C VAL A 939 0.87 -5.63 29.95
N GLU A 940 0.48 -4.51 29.33
CA GLU A 940 1.30 -3.28 29.26
C GLU A 940 1.52 -2.64 30.65
N GLU A 941 0.59 -2.78 31.59
CA GLU A 941 0.75 -2.29 32.97
C GLU A 941 1.84 -3.06 33.73
N ASP A 942 2.63 -2.33 34.53
CA ASP A 942 3.61 -2.92 35.45
C ASP A 942 2.91 -3.95 36.38
N PRO A 943 3.50 -5.13 36.65
CA PRO A 943 2.92 -6.13 37.55
C PRO A 943 2.51 -5.60 38.94
N VAL A 944 3.08 -4.49 39.41
CA VAL A 944 2.65 -3.83 40.65
C VAL A 944 1.34 -3.05 40.50
N ASN A 945 1.00 -2.57 39.29
CA ASN A 945 -0.22 -1.80 38.98
C ASN A 945 -1.39 -2.69 38.54
N ARG A 946 -1.13 -3.84 37.90
CA ARG A 946 -2.14 -4.73 37.28
C ARG A 946 -3.36 -5.01 38.15
N ARG A 947 -3.17 -5.13 39.45
CA ARG A 947 -4.20 -5.29 40.49
C ARG A 947 -5.31 -4.24 40.43
N TRP A 948 -4.99 -2.99 40.09
CA TRP A 948 -5.93 -1.88 39.92
C TRP A 948 -6.71 -1.94 38.60
N HIS A 949 -6.33 -2.86 37.71
CA HIS A 949 -6.88 -3.08 36.37
C HIS A 949 -7.32 -4.53 36.14
N HIS A 950 -7.43 -5.35 37.20
CA HIS A 950 -7.73 -6.78 37.13
C HIS A 950 -9.03 -7.10 36.37
N ASN A 951 -10.00 -6.17 36.39
CA ASN A 951 -11.23 -6.28 35.62
C ASN A 951 -11.02 -6.38 34.11
N LYS A 952 -9.93 -5.83 33.54
CA LYS A 952 -9.67 -5.89 32.09
C LYS A 952 -9.56 -7.34 31.58
N MET A 953 -8.87 -8.20 32.34
CA MET A 953 -8.70 -9.62 31.99
C MET A 953 -9.92 -10.50 32.26
N THR A 954 -10.94 -9.98 32.97
CA THR A 954 -12.12 -10.77 33.39
C THR A 954 -13.43 -10.25 32.81
N PHE A 955 -13.46 -9.02 32.28
CA PHE A 955 -14.65 -8.40 31.71
C PHE A 955 -15.09 -9.03 30.38
N SER A 956 -14.16 -9.54 29.57
CA SER A 956 -14.44 -10.28 28.34
C SER A 956 -15.46 -11.42 28.54
N ILE A 957 -15.32 -12.18 29.63
CA ILE A 957 -16.19 -13.32 29.99
C ILE A 957 -17.65 -12.89 30.24
N VAL A 958 -17.91 -11.62 30.56
CA VAL A 958 -19.29 -11.09 30.72
C VAL A 958 -20.06 -11.12 29.40
N TYR A 959 -19.37 -11.05 28.25
CA TYR A 959 -19.98 -11.04 26.92
C TYR A 959 -19.42 -12.10 25.95
N ALA A 960 -18.43 -12.92 26.34
CA ALA A 960 -17.77 -13.91 25.48
C ALA A 960 -18.68 -14.96 24.82
N PHE A 961 -19.94 -15.06 25.24
CA PHE A 961 -20.95 -15.98 24.69
C PHE A 961 -22.11 -15.24 23.96
N SER A 962 -21.99 -13.94 23.70
CA SER A 962 -22.98 -13.19 22.92
C SER A 962 -22.82 -13.40 21.41
N GLU A 963 -21.58 -13.42 20.94
CA GLU A 963 -21.15 -13.70 19.57
C GLU A 963 -20.11 -14.82 19.57
N ASN A 964 -19.89 -15.47 18.42
CA ASN A 964 -18.88 -16.51 18.28
C ASN A 964 -17.51 -15.85 18.09
N PHE A 965 -16.73 -15.72 19.17
CA PHE A 965 -15.51 -14.91 19.13
C PHE A 965 -14.25 -15.65 18.67
N LEU A 966 -13.47 -14.96 17.84
CA LEU A 966 -12.04 -15.17 17.62
C LEU A 966 -11.28 -14.08 18.39
N LEU A 967 -10.14 -14.42 18.99
CA LEU A 967 -9.32 -13.59 19.87
C LEU A 967 -8.06 -13.14 19.10
N PRO A 968 -8.06 -11.95 18.46
CA PRO A 968 -6.97 -11.53 17.57
C PRO A 968 -5.82 -10.85 18.31
N ILE A 969 -4.61 -11.15 17.88
CA ILE A 969 -3.41 -10.33 18.08
C ILE A 969 -2.82 -10.11 16.68
N SER A 970 -3.44 -9.17 15.95
CA SER A 970 -3.24 -9.00 14.51
C SER A 970 -2.14 -8.01 14.15
N HIS A 971 -1.84 -7.92 12.85
CA HIS A 971 -0.86 -6.99 12.26
C HIS A 971 -1.03 -5.54 12.76
N ASP A 972 -2.28 -5.09 12.89
CA ASP A 972 -2.68 -3.76 13.33
C ASP A 972 -2.17 -3.40 14.74
N GLU A 973 -1.93 -4.37 15.62
CA GLU A 973 -1.53 -4.12 17.02
C GLU A 973 -0.01 -4.04 17.24
N VAL A 974 0.78 -4.24 16.17
CA VAL A 974 2.26 -4.22 16.19
C VAL A 974 2.87 -3.22 15.20
N VAL A 975 2.15 -2.14 14.89
CA VAL A 975 2.51 -1.07 13.93
C VAL A 975 2.18 0.33 14.47
N HIS A 976 2.52 1.37 13.69
CA HIS A 976 2.09 2.75 13.90
C HIS A 976 2.41 3.35 15.29
N GLY A 977 3.52 2.92 15.91
CA GLY A 977 3.94 3.39 17.23
C GLY A 977 3.27 2.66 18.41
N LYS A 978 2.45 1.64 18.16
CA LYS A 978 1.85 0.79 19.21
C LYS A 978 2.87 -0.13 19.91
N GLY A 979 4.08 -0.28 19.34
CA GLY A 979 5.11 -1.21 19.78
C GLY A 979 4.82 -2.66 19.43
N SER A 980 5.88 -3.44 19.20
CA SER A 980 5.76 -4.90 19.05
C SER A 980 5.22 -5.55 20.32
N MET A 981 4.64 -6.75 20.21
CA MET A 981 4.16 -7.51 21.36
C MET A 981 5.23 -7.66 22.47
N LEU A 982 6.51 -7.84 22.13
CA LEU A 982 7.58 -7.91 23.13
C LEU A 982 7.91 -6.54 23.76
N ARG A 983 7.68 -5.44 23.04
CA ARG A 983 7.93 -4.07 23.52
C ARG A 983 6.78 -3.49 24.34
N LYS A 984 5.56 -4.00 24.17
CA LYS A 984 4.41 -3.74 25.05
C LYS A 984 4.66 -4.21 26.49
N MET A 985 5.36 -5.33 26.67
CA MET A 985 5.55 -5.91 28.00
C MET A 985 6.51 -5.10 28.88
N PRO A 986 6.22 -4.90 30.18
CA PRO A 986 7.11 -4.22 31.12
C PRO A 986 8.22 -5.15 31.67
N GLY A 987 9.24 -4.52 32.27
CA GLY A 987 10.34 -5.20 32.96
C GLY A 987 11.61 -5.39 32.13
N ASP A 988 12.54 -6.21 32.63
CA ASP A 988 13.72 -6.64 31.88
C ASP A 988 13.37 -7.66 30.77
N ARG A 989 14.32 -7.99 29.88
CA ARG A 989 14.08 -8.89 28.75
C ARG A 989 13.50 -10.25 29.16
N TRP A 990 13.91 -10.81 30.31
CA TRP A 990 13.39 -12.07 30.80
C TRP A 990 11.93 -11.90 31.26
N GLN A 991 11.63 -10.81 31.98
CA GLN A 991 10.26 -10.48 32.39
C GLN A 991 9.36 -10.19 31.18
N GLN A 992 9.86 -9.53 30.13
CA GLN A 992 9.11 -9.28 28.90
C GLN A 992 8.72 -10.58 28.18
N LEU A 993 9.67 -11.52 28.03
CA LEU A 993 9.39 -12.83 27.44
C LEU A 993 8.48 -13.69 28.33
N ALA A 994 8.65 -13.64 29.66
CA ALA A 994 7.76 -14.33 30.60
C ALA A 994 6.31 -13.80 30.50
N ASN A 995 6.13 -12.49 30.44
CA ASN A 995 4.82 -11.87 30.19
C ASN A 995 4.19 -12.34 28.88
N LEU A 996 4.92 -12.40 27.76
CA LEU A 996 4.41 -12.95 26.51
C LEU A 996 3.99 -14.41 26.65
N ARG A 997 4.84 -15.24 27.25
CA ARG A 997 4.53 -16.66 27.49
C ARG A 997 3.25 -16.85 28.31
N ALA A 998 3.06 -16.04 29.36
CA ALA A 998 1.85 -16.04 30.16
C ALA A 998 0.62 -15.52 29.38
N PHE A 999 0.79 -14.46 28.59
CA PHE A 999 -0.28 -13.86 27.80
C PHE A 999 -0.82 -14.82 26.73
N TYR A 1000 0.04 -15.44 25.93
CA TYR A 1000 -0.39 -16.40 24.91
C TYR A 1000 -1.01 -17.67 25.52
N ALA A 1001 -0.47 -18.18 26.64
CA ALA A 1001 -1.11 -19.28 27.36
C ALA A 1001 -2.47 -18.89 27.98
N PHE A 1002 -2.69 -17.61 28.31
CA PHE A 1002 -4.02 -17.13 28.69
C PHE A 1002 -4.97 -17.03 27.49
N GLN A 1003 -4.51 -16.51 26.35
CA GLN A 1003 -5.28 -16.44 25.09
C GLN A 1003 -5.73 -17.83 24.62
N TRP A 1004 -4.84 -18.84 24.62
CA TRP A 1004 -5.17 -20.22 24.24
C TRP A 1004 -6.07 -20.96 25.25
N ALA A 1005 -6.21 -20.45 26.49
CA ALA A 1005 -7.12 -21.00 27.49
C ALA A 1005 -8.48 -20.29 27.53
N HIS A 1006 -8.53 -19.01 27.18
CA HIS A 1006 -9.75 -18.20 27.14
C HIS A 1006 -10.74 -18.76 26.09
N PRO A 1007 -12.07 -18.70 26.32
CA PRO A 1007 -13.06 -19.08 25.30
C PRO A 1007 -12.93 -18.23 24.04
N GLY A 1008 -12.92 -18.91 22.88
CA GLY A 1008 -12.79 -18.31 21.56
C GLY A 1008 -11.60 -18.84 20.76
N LYS A 1009 -11.71 -18.80 19.43
CA LYS A 1009 -10.64 -19.23 18.51
C LYS A 1009 -9.45 -18.26 18.59
N GLN A 1010 -8.22 -18.68 18.25
CA GLN A 1010 -7.03 -17.82 18.43
C GLN A 1010 -6.46 -17.33 17.09
N LEU A 1011 -5.93 -16.11 17.07
CA LEU A 1011 -5.12 -15.58 15.97
C LEU A 1011 -3.90 -14.84 16.54
N VAL A 1012 -2.74 -15.07 15.92
CA VAL A 1012 -1.52 -14.29 16.14
C VAL A 1012 -0.85 -13.94 14.81
N PHE A 1013 -0.42 -12.69 14.67
CA PHE A 1013 0.32 -12.23 13.50
C PHE A 1013 1.78 -12.69 13.50
N MET A 1014 2.31 -12.92 12.31
CA MET A 1014 3.71 -13.27 12.07
C MET A 1014 4.70 -12.28 12.73
N GLY A 1015 5.74 -12.83 13.37
CA GLY A 1015 6.68 -12.08 14.22
C GLY A 1015 6.29 -12.08 15.70
N CYS A 1016 5.01 -12.22 16.05
CA CYS A 1016 4.59 -12.32 17.45
C CYS A 1016 5.03 -13.63 18.11
N GLU A 1017 5.06 -14.73 17.35
CA GLU A 1017 5.27 -16.09 17.87
C GLU A 1017 6.69 -16.34 18.39
N PHE A 1018 7.69 -15.62 17.88
CA PHE A 1018 9.06 -15.60 18.42
C PHE A 1018 9.39 -14.29 19.17
N GLY A 1019 8.40 -13.41 19.36
CA GLY A 1019 8.55 -12.14 20.06
C GLY A 1019 9.51 -11.19 19.36
N GLN A 1020 9.18 -10.75 18.15
CA GLN A 1020 9.95 -9.76 17.40
C GLN A 1020 10.17 -8.47 18.21
N GLU A 1021 11.36 -7.89 18.07
CA GLU A 1021 11.80 -6.69 18.81
C GLU A 1021 11.27 -5.37 18.22
N SER A 1022 11.14 -5.33 16.91
CA SER A 1022 10.66 -4.22 16.09
C SER A 1022 9.14 -4.29 15.89
N GLU A 1023 8.50 -3.15 15.62
CA GLU A 1023 7.20 -3.15 14.96
C GLU A 1023 7.29 -3.84 13.60
N TRP A 1024 6.18 -4.39 13.11
CA TRP A 1024 6.15 -4.97 11.77
C TRP A 1024 6.39 -3.88 10.72
N ASN A 1025 7.19 -4.20 9.70
CA ASN A 1025 7.41 -3.33 8.55
C ASN A 1025 7.36 -4.16 7.26
N GLN A 1026 6.46 -3.77 6.35
CA GLN A 1026 6.23 -4.47 5.08
C GLN A 1026 7.43 -4.43 4.11
N GLU A 1027 8.33 -3.46 4.22
CA GLU A 1027 9.47 -3.28 3.32
C GLU A 1027 10.68 -4.16 3.68
N TYR A 1028 10.95 -4.31 4.97
CA TYR A 1028 12.12 -5.06 5.48
C TYR A 1028 11.79 -6.50 5.86
N GLY A 1029 10.53 -6.78 6.19
CA GLY A 1029 10.07 -8.08 6.66
C GLY A 1029 10.43 -8.39 8.11
N LEU A 1030 10.45 -9.68 8.45
CA LEU A 1030 10.57 -10.15 9.83
C LEU A 1030 12.02 -10.37 10.28
N ASP A 1031 12.28 -10.11 11.57
CA ASP A 1031 13.57 -10.30 12.25
C ASP A 1031 13.86 -11.79 12.55
N TRP A 1032 13.91 -12.64 11.51
CA TRP A 1032 14.09 -14.10 11.64
C TRP A 1032 15.32 -14.53 12.46
N TRP A 1033 16.37 -13.70 12.47
CA TRP A 1033 17.59 -13.92 13.26
C TRP A 1033 17.33 -13.96 14.77
N LEU A 1034 16.23 -13.36 15.26
CA LEU A 1034 15.81 -13.48 16.66
C LEU A 1034 15.43 -14.92 17.01
N ALA A 1035 14.80 -15.67 16.08
CA ALA A 1035 14.38 -17.05 16.33
C ALA A 1035 15.56 -18.04 16.49
N ASP A 1036 16.80 -17.64 16.17
CA ASP A 1036 18.02 -18.39 16.50
C ASP A 1036 18.57 -18.09 17.91
N LEU A 1037 18.06 -17.06 18.59
CA LEU A 1037 18.40 -16.76 19.99
C LEU A 1037 17.57 -17.61 20.96
N GLU A 1038 18.23 -18.30 21.89
CA GLU A 1038 17.62 -19.19 22.88
C GLU A 1038 16.36 -18.63 23.59
N PRO A 1039 16.32 -17.36 24.05
CA PRO A 1039 15.13 -16.82 24.74
C PRO A 1039 13.90 -16.67 23.83
N HIS A 1040 14.10 -16.31 22.57
CA HIS A 1040 13.04 -16.14 21.57
C HIS A 1040 12.59 -17.50 21.01
N ARG A 1041 13.53 -18.42 20.79
CA ARG A 1041 13.26 -19.82 20.47
C ARG A 1041 12.45 -20.52 21.57
N GLY A 1042 12.66 -20.14 22.84
CA GLY A 1042 11.85 -20.61 23.97
C GLY A 1042 10.38 -20.17 23.87
N LEU A 1043 10.12 -18.92 23.48
CA LEU A 1043 8.77 -18.43 23.22
C LEU A 1043 8.11 -19.12 22.01
N GLN A 1044 8.85 -19.24 20.90
CA GLN A 1044 8.39 -19.96 19.69
C GLN A 1044 8.06 -21.43 19.98
N SER A 1045 8.87 -22.08 20.81
CA SER A 1045 8.62 -23.45 21.28
C SER A 1045 7.38 -23.55 22.17
N LEU A 1046 7.05 -22.51 22.95
CA LEU A 1046 5.82 -22.47 23.72
C LEU A 1046 4.58 -22.33 22.83
N ILE A 1047 4.59 -21.46 21.82
CA ILE A 1047 3.45 -21.34 20.88
C ILE A 1047 3.19 -22.70 20.19
N ARG A 1048 4.27 -23.40 19.80
CA ARG A 1048 4.18 -24.74 19.23
C ARG A 1048 3.61 -25.80 20.18
N GLU A 1049 3.96 -25.72 21.47
CA GLU A 1049 3.37 -26.62 22.48
C GLU A 1049 1.91 -26.23 22.79
N LEU A 1050 1.58 -24.94 22.88
CA LEU A 1050 0.20 -24.44 23.02
C LEU A 1050 -0.69 -24.95 21.89
N ASN A 1051 -0.23 -24.89 20.64
CA ASN A 1051 -0.91 -25.44 19.47
C ASN A 1051 -1.04 -26.97 19.50
N THR A 1052 -0.12 -27.67 20.15
CA THR A 1052 -0.17 -29.14 20.32
C THR A 1052 -1.15 -29.52 21.42
N VAL A 1053 -1.12 -28.82 22.56
CA VAL A 1053 -2.05 -28.93 23.68
C VAL A 1053 -3.47 -28.60 23.26
N TYR A 1054 -3.69 -27.53 22.49
CA TYR A 1054 -5.00 -27.08 22.00
C TYR A 1054 -5.71 -28.16 21.19
N ARG A 1055 -5.05 -28.66 20.13
CA ARG A 1055 -5.57 -29.75 19.28
C ARG A 1055 -5.76 -31.07 20.04
N ALA A 1056 -5.00 -31.30 21.11
CA ALA A 1056 -5.09 -32.51 21.94
C ALA A 1056 -6.08 -32.42 23.11
N THR A 1057 -6.68 -31.24 23.39
CA THR A 1057 -7.49 -31.01 24.59
C THR A 1057 -8.87 -30.42 24.23
N PRO A 1058 -9.89 -31.26 24.00
CA PRO A 1058 -11.19 -30.81 23.47
C PRO A 1058 -11.91 -29.75 24.30
N ALA A 1059 -11.67 -29.73 25.62
CA ALA A 1059 -12.16 -28.67 26.52
C ALA A 1059 -11.77 -27.24 26.10
N LEU A 1060 -10.67 -27.08 25.37
CA LEU A 1060 -10.19 -25.78 24.90
C LEU A 1060 -10.94 -25.26 23.66
N TYR A 1061 -11.71 -26.08 22.94
CA TYR A 1061 -12.34 -25.66 21.67
C TYR A 1061 -13.80 -26.11 21.45
N GLU A 1062 -14.25 -27.27 21.97
CA GLU A 1062 -15.60 -27.82 21.70
C GLU A 1062 -16.75 -26.98 22.26
N LYS A 1063 -16.46 -26.08 23.21
CA LYS A 1063 -17.43 -25.23 23.90
C LYS A 1063 -16.91 -23.80 24.06
N ASP A 1064 -16.26 -23.25 23.04
CA ASP A 1064 -15.87 -21.84 23.04
C ASP A 1064 -17.07 -20.89 23.14
N PHE A 1065 -18.24 -21.29 22.62
CA PHE A 1065 -19.43 -20.44 22.47
C PHE A 1065 -20.62 -20.84 23.35
N ASP A 1066 -20.46 -21.87 24.18
CA ASP A 1066 -21.42 -22.30 25.20
C ASP A 1066 -20.93 -21.86 26.59
N PRO A 1067 -21.71 -21.09 27.38
CA PRO A 1067 -21.38 -20.78 28.77
C PRO A 1067 -21.06 -22.02 29.64
N ALA A 1068 -21.56 -23.21 29.31
CA ALA A 1068 -21.22 -24.45 30.01
C ALA A 1068 -19.79 -24.97 29.70
N GLY A 1069 -19.08 -24.36 28.74
CA GLY A 1069 -17.67 -24.63 28.45
C GLY A 1069 -16.68 -23.93 29.38
N TYR A 1070 -17.14 -23.06 30.28
CA TYR A 1070 -16.30 -22.21 31.12
C TYR A 1070 -16.84 -22.07 32.55
N GLU A 1071 -15.96 -22.10 33.55
CA GLU A 1071 -16.34 -21.89 34.95
C GLU A 1071 -15.25 -21.17 35.76
N TRP A 1072 -15.56 -20.04 36.39
CA TRP A 1072 -14.63 -19.35 37.29
C TRP A 1072 -14.27 -20.22 38.51
N ILE A 1073 -12.98 -20.22 38.90
CA ILE A 1073 -12.52 -20.65 40.23
C ILE A 1073 -12.29 -19.40 41.08
N ARG A 1074 -11.38 -18.51 40.65
CA ARG A 1074 -11.19 -17.16 41.18
C ARG A 1074 -10.90 -16.20 40.01
N GLY A 1075 -11.73 -15.17 39.88
CA GLY A 1075 -11.60 -14.05 38.92
C GLY A 1075 -11.58 -12.69 39.61
N ASP A 1076 -11.42 -12.70 40.94
CA ASP A 1076 -11.47 -11.57 41.86
C ASP A 1076 -10.23 -11.51 42.77
N ASP A 1077 -9.18 -12.29 42.48
CA ASP A 1077 -7.93 -12.28 43.24
C ASP A 1077 -6.97 -11.18 42.74
N ASP A 1078 -7.46 -9.93 42.81
CA ASP A 1078 -6.68 -8.73 42.51
C ASP A 1078 -5.39 -8.68 43.33
N SER A 1079 -5.48 -9.16 44.58
CA SER A 1079 -4.41 -9.07 45.57
C SER A 1079 -3.13 -9.82 45.20
N HIS A 1080 -3.25 -10.91 44.43
CA HIS A 1080 -2.13 -11.72 43.96
C HIS A 1080 -1.85 -11.57 42.45
N ASN A 1081 -2.65 -10.79 41.70
CA ASN A 1081 -2.73 -10.81 40.23
C ASN A 1081 -2.94 -12.21 39.63
N THR A 1082 -3.72 -13.06 40.31
CA THR A 1082 -3.97 -14.45 39.88
C THR A 1082 -5.37 -14.62 39.33
N ILE A 1083 -5.49 -15.34 38.22
CA ILE A 1083 -6.75 -15.61 37.52
C ILE A 1083 -6.87 -17.11 37.29
N SER A 1084 -8.00 -17.72 37.65
CA SER A 1084 -8.16 -19.18 37.59
C SER A 1084 -9.57 -19.63 37.21
N PHE A 1085 -9.66 -20.57 36.28
CA PHE A 1085 -10.92 -21.06 35.70
C PHE A 1085 -10.80 -22.48 35.17
N ILE A 1086 -11.95 -23.11 34.95
CA ILE A 1086 -12.12 -24.41 34.31
C ILE A 1086 -12.61 -24.19 32.88
N ARG A 1087 -12.05 -24.96 31.95
CA ARG A 1087 -12.58 -25.21 30.61
C ARG A 1087 -13.15 -26.63 30.58
N TRP A 1088 -14.32 -26.83 29.98
CA TRP A 1088 -15.04 -28.11 29.98
C TRP A 1088 -15.27 -28.63 28.55
N SER A 1089 -14.96 -29.90 28.30
CA SER A 1089 -15.24 -30.58 27.02
C SER A 1089 -16.73 -30.90 26.82
N ALA A 1090 -17.12 -31.37 25.63
CA ALA A 1090 -18.42 -31.96 25.34
C ALA A 1090 -18.77 -33.06 26.36
N ASP A 1091 -17.85 -34.01 26.56
CA ASP A 1091 -17.95 -35.13 27.51
C ASP A 1091 -17.85 -34.73 29.01
N GLY A 1092 -17.53 -33.47 29.31
CA GLY A 1092 -17.43 -32.97 30.70
C GLY A 1092 -16.12 -33.30 31.40
N GLU A 1093 -15.03 -33.50 30.66
CA GLU A 1093 -13.68 -33.56 31.22
C GLU A 1093 -13.08 -32.13 31.34
N PRO A 1094 -12.45 -31.78 32.48
CA PRO A 1094 -11.93 -30.43 32.73
C PRO A 1094 -10.46 -30.25 32.33
N LEU A 1095 -10.15 -29.07 31.80
CA LEU A 1095 -8.84 -28.43 31.97
C LEU A 1095 -8.97 -27.27 32.95
N VAL A 1096 -8.04 -27.13 33.89
CA VAL A 1096 -7.96 -25.99 34.80
C VAL A 1096 -6.79 -25.10 34.42
N CYS A 1097 -7.06 -23.84 34.11
CA CYS A 1097 -6.07 -22.81 33.86
C CYS A 1097 -5.85 -21.98 35.13
N ILE A 1098 -4.59 -21.75 35.51
CA ILE A 1098 -4.21 -20.86 36.61
C ILE A 1098 -3.09 -19.95 36.12
N ALA A 1099 -3.39 -18.66 35.97
CA ALA A 1099 -2.45 -17.63 35.57
C ALA A 1099 -1.98 -16.80 36.77
N ASN A 1100 -0.69 -16.48 36.82
CA ASN A 1100 -0.10 -15.52 37.74
C ASN A 1100 0.57 -14.39 36.94
N PHE A 1101 -0.04 -13.20 36.97
CA PHE A 1101 0.48 -12.01 36.29
C PHE A 1101 1.32 -11.10 37.22
N ALA A 1102 1.64 -11.54 38.44
CA ALA A 1102 2.60 -10.87 39.31
C ALA A 1102 4.06 -11.21 38.94
N GLY A 1103 4.96 -10.26 39.19
CA GLY A 1103 6.41 -10.43 39.01
C GLY A 1103 7.09 -11.39 40.00
N ASN A 1104 6.34 -12.04 40.89
CA ASN A 1104 6.84 -12.94 41.94
C ASN A 1104 6.09 -14.28 41.90
N PRO A 1105 6.75 -15.41 42.25
CA PRO A 1105 6.07 -16.68 42.44
C PRO A 1105 5.18 -16.66 43.69
N HIS A 1106 4.06 -17.40 43.64
CA HIS A 1106 3.26 -17.68 44.83
C HIS A 1106 3.55 -19.11 45.30
N ILE A 1107 4.23 -19.24 46.43
CA ILE A 1107 4.52 -20.52 47.09
C ILE A 1107 3.33 -20.92 47.97
N ASP A 1108 3.03 -22.21 48.07
CA ASP A 1108 1.93 -22.77 48.87
C ASP A 1108 0.55 -22.16 48.51
N TYR A 1109 0.34 -21.80 47.24
CA TYR A 1109 -0.92 -21.24 46.76
C TYR A 1109 -2.00 -22.32 46.73
N THR A 1110 -3.07 -22.13 47.50
CA THR A 1110 -4.22 -23.03 47.57
C THR A 1110 -5.25 -22.66 46.50
N VAL A 1111 -5.78 -23.65 45.77
CA VAL A 1111 -6.81 -23.49 44.73
C VAL A 1111 -7.90 -24.55 44.86
N GLY A 1112 -9.13 -24.22 44.48
CA GLY A 1112 -10.24 -25.16 44.34
C GLY A 1112 -10.19 -25.92 43.01
N LEU A 1113 -10.50 -27.22 43.04
CA LEU A 1113 -10.54 -28.10 41.87
C LEU A 1113 -11.84 -28.93 41.86
N PRO A 1114 -12.40 -29.25 40.68
CA PRO A 1114 -13.72 -29.86 40.58
C PRO A 1114 -13.79 -31.31 41.08
N ARG A 1115 -12.65 -32.02 41.15
CA ARG A 1115 -12.56 -33.38 41.71
C ARG A 1115 -11.23 -33.65 42.41
N ALA A 1116 -11.28 -34.44 43.48
CA ALA A 1116 -10.12 -34.91 44.22
C ALA A 1116 -9.33 -35.96 43.41
N GLY A 1117 -8.13 -36.29 43.87
CA GLY A 1117 -7.22 -37.23 43.20
C GLY A 1117 -5.99 -36.53 42.60
N ARG A 1118 -5.39 -37.16 41.59
CA ARG A 1118 -4.16 -36.68 40.97
C ARG A 1118 -4.45 -35.82 39.74
N TRP A 1119 -3.78 -34.69 39.63
CA TRP A 1119 -3.87 -33.77 38.49
C TRP A 1119 -2.48 -33.58 37.90
N ARG A 1120 -2.33 -33.82 36.58
CA ARG A 1120 -1.08 -33.65 35.85
C ARG A 1120 -0.87 -32.18 35.49
N GLU A 1121 0.33 -31.68 35.70
CA GLU A 1121 0.80 -30.42 35.13
C GLU A 1121 0.98 -30.65 33.61
N LEU A 1122 0.02 -30.16 32.82
CA LEU A 1122 0.00 -30.32 31.36
C LEU A 1122 0.88 -29.27 30.68
N LEU A 1123 0.87 -28.05 31.21
CA LEU A 1123 1.68 -26.93 30.75
C LEU A 1123 2.15 -26.14 31.97
N ASN A 1124 3.39 -25.66 31.93
CA ASN A 1124 3.89 -24.62 32.81
C ASN A 1124 4.79 -23.69 32.01
N THR A 1125 4.37 -22.43 31.82
CA THR A 1125 5.07 -21.47 30.93
C THR A 1125 6.39 -20.95 31.50
N ASP A 1126 6.79 -21.37 32.70
CA ASP A 1126 8.09 -21.09 33.31
C ASP A 1126 9.03 -22.31 33.30
N ALA A 1127 8.67 -23.38 32.59
CA ALA A 1127 9.62 -24.45 32.30
C ALA A 1127 10.83 -23.91 31.51
N LYS A 1128 12.02 -24.44 31.80
CA LYS A 1128 13.30 -23.89 31.29
C LYS A 1128 13.46 -24.02 29.78
N GLU A 1129 12.80 -25.00 29.18
CA GLU A 1129 12.71 -25.19 27.73
C GLU A 1129 12.04 -24.02 26.99
N TYR A 1130 11.20 -23.24 27.67
CA TYR A 1130 10.62 -22.00 27.14
C TYR A 1130 11.39 -20.74 27.54
N GLY A 1131 12.56 -20.87 28.17
CA GLY A 1131 13.33 -19.76 28.75
C GLY A 1131 12.77 -19.25 30.10
N GLY A 1132 12.02 -20.09 30.82
CA GLY A 1132 11.56 -19.79 32.17
C GLY A 1132 12.63 -19.99 33.26
N SER A 1133 12.34 -19.51 34.47
CA SER A 1133 13.21 -19.63 35.64
C SER A 1133 13.27 -21.07 36.19
N GLY A 1134 12.23 -21.87 35.90
CA GLY A 1134 12.08 -23.25 36.35
C GLY A 1134 11.32 -23.40 37.66
N VAL A 1135 10.38 -22.49 37.96
CA VAL A 1135 9.43 -22.64 39.07
C VAL A 1135 8.29 -23.56 38.62
N THR A 1136 8.49 -24.86 38.80
CA THR A 1136 7.58 -25.92 38.36
C THR A 1136 7.07 -26.74 39.54
N ASN A 1137 5.93 -27.41 39.37
CA ASN A 1137 5.47 -28.42 40.32
C ASN A 1137 6.15 -29.77 40.02
N SER A 1138 5.78 -30.84 40.73
CA SER A 1138 6.36 -32.18 40.54
C SER A 1138 5.87 -32.93 39.29
N GLY A 1139 5.45 -32.22 38.24
CA GLY A 1139 4.74 -32.76 37.07
C GLY A 1139 3.30 -33.22 37.35
N TYR A 1140 2.91 -33.25 38.62
CA TYR A 1140 1.54 -33.45 39.09
C TYR A 1140 1.35 -32.75 40.44
N VAL A 1141 0.10 -32.43 40.74
CA VAL A 1141 -0.39 -31.97 42.05
C VAL A 1141 -1.44 -32.95 42.59
N MET A 1142 -1.63 -32.98 43.90
CA MET A 1142 -2.66 -33.80 44.54
C MET A 1142 -3.78 -32.91 45.06
N ALA A 1143 -5.02 -33.26 44.69
CA ALA A 1143 -6.23 -32.62 45.18
C ALA A 1143 -6.87 -33.49 46.27
N GLU A 1144 -7.10 -32.93 47.46
CA GLU A 1144 -7.78 -33.59 48.57
C GLU A 1144 -9.27 -33.21 48.62
N GLU A 1145 -10.11 -34.06 49.21
CA GLU A 1145 -11.54 -33.74 49.42
C GLU A 1145 -11.69 -32.60 50.43
N GLY A 1146 -12.29 -31.49 50.01
CA GLY A 1146 -12.43 -30.29 50.83
C GLY A 1146 -12.95 -29.12 50.00
N GLU A 1147 -13.98 -28.44 50.51
CA GLU A 1147 -14.60 -27.31 49.80
C GLU A 1147 -13.69 -26.08 49.83
N TRP A 1148 -13.26 -25.62 48.64
CA TRP A 1148 -12.44 -24.42 48.46
C TRP A 1148 -12.76 -23.77 47.11
N ASP A 1149 -12.77 -22.43 47.03
CA ASP A 1149 -13.20 -21.66 45.84
C ASP A 1149 -14.55 -22.13 45.23
N GLY A 1150 -15.46 -22.63 46.08
CA GLY A 1150 -16.75 -23.22 45.66
C GLY A 1150 -16.64 -24.54 44.88
N LYS A 1151 -15.46 -25.18 44.85
CA LYS A 1151 -15.21 -26.48 44.23
C LYS A 1151 -15.11 -27.59 45.30
N ALA A 1152 -15.32 -28.84 44.89
CA ALA A 1152 -15.45 -29.99 45.79
C ALA A 1152 -14.11 -30.52 46.37
N ALA A 1153 -12.99 -30.12 45.78
CA ALA A 1153 -11.65 -30.52 46.21
C ALA A 1153 -10.70 -29.31 46.22
N THR A 1154 -9.56 -29.46 46.88
CA THR A 1154 -8.54 -28.42 46.97
C THR A 1154 -7.13 -28.98 46.76
N ALA A 1155 -6.28 -28.20 46.10
CA ALA A 1155 -4.85 -28.52 45.95
C ALA A 1155 -4.00 -27.32 46.36
N VAL A 1156 -2.80 -27.61 46.87
CA VAL A 1156 -1.74 -26.64 47.13
C VAL A 1156 -0.67 -26.82 46.07
N LEU A 1157 -0.30 -25.74 45.38
CA LEU A 1157 0.70 -25.74 44.33
C LEU A 1157 1.61 -24.51 44.41
N THR A 1158 2.71 -24.54 43.66
CA THR A 1158 3.54 -23.35 43.41
C THR A 1158 3.16 -22.74 42.07
N LEU A 1159 2.88 -21.44 42.05
CA LEU A 1159 2.67 -20.67 40.82
C LEU A 1159 3.97 -19.95 40.42
N PRO A 1160 4.42 -20.08 39.16
CA PRO A 1160 5.59 -19.36 38.66
C PRO A 1160 5.36 -17.84 38.63
N PRO A 1161 6.43 -17.01 38.66
CA PRO A 1161 6.32 -15.58 38.38
C PRO A 1161 6.01 -15.37 36.90
N LEU A 1162 5.07 -14.47 36.57
CA LEU A 1162 4.70 -14.12 35.19
C LEU A 1162 4.47 -15.38 34.32
N GLY A 1163 3.57 -16.26 34.77
CA GLY A 1163 3.39 -17.57 34.16
C GLY A 1163 2.03 -18.21 34.37
N VAL A 1164 1.72 -19.20 33.54
CA VAL A 1164 0.46 -19.94 33.51
C VAL A 1164 0.73 -21.43 33.70
N VAL A 1165 -0.13 -22.08 34.46
CA VAL A 1165 -0.16 -23.52 34.68
C VAL A 1165 -1.48 -24.08 34.16
N TYR A 1166 -1.41 -25.14 33.35
CA TYR A 1166 -2.58 -25.96 33.00
C TYR A 1166 -2.55 -27.26 33.80
N LEU A 1167 -3.66 -27.59 34.45
CA LEU A 1167 -3.87 -28.86 35.13
C LEU A 1167 -4.97 -29.65 34.42
N VAL A 1168 -4.72 -30.94 34.15
CA VAL A 1168 -5.76 -31.90 33.73
C VAL A 1168 -5.77 -33.10 34.65
N PRO A 1169 -6.90 -33.78 34.86
CA PRO A 1169 -6.95 -34.98 35.68
C PRO A 1169 -6.00 -36.08 35.17
N ASP A 1170 -5.27 -36.71 36.08
CA ASP A 1170 -4.41 -37.85 35.76
C ASP A 1170 -5.17 -39.14 36.08
N SER A 1171 -5.59 -39.87 35.04
CA SER A 1171 -6.32 -41.13 35.13
C SER A 1171 -5.43 -42.34 35.48
N GLY A 1172 -4.21 -42.10 35.97
CA GLY A 1172 -3.19 -43.08 36.30
C GLY A 1172 -3.70 -44.31 37.07
N ASP A 1173 -3.39 -45.47 36.51
CA ASP A 1173 -3.89 -46.78 36.93
C ASP A 1173 -3.51 -47.10 38.39
N THR A 1174 -4.51 -47.36 39.24
CA THR A 1174 -4.32 -47.65 40.68
C THR A 1174 -3.99 -49.12 40.95
N THR A 1175 -3.24 -49.76 40.06
CA THR A 1175 -2.86 -51.19 40.09
C THR A 1175 -1.34 -51.42 40.15
N GLY A 1176 -0.69 -50.88 41.19
CA GLY A 1176 0.78 -50.96 41.36
C GLY A 1176 1.29 -50.93 42.79
N ALA A 1177 0.86 -51.87 43.65
CA ALA A 1177 1.33 -52.07 45.03
C ALA A 1177 1.49 -53.56 45.36
#